data_AF-A0A497RQZ9-F1
#
_entry.id   AF-A0A497RQZ9-F1
#
_cell.length_a   1.000
_cell.length_b   1.000
_cell.length_c   1.000
_cell.angle_alpha   90.00
_cell.angle_beta   90.00
_cell.angle_gamma   90.00
#
_symmetry.space_group_name_H-M   'P 1'
#
loop_
_entity.id
_entity.type
_entity.pdbx_description
1 polymer ?
#
loop_
_entity_poly.entity_id
_entity_poly.type
_entity_poly.pdbx_seq_one_letter_code
_entity_poly.pdbx_strand_id
1 'polypeptide(L)'
;MERNIRFLILLMAIFVITQFSNAEIYSIKTYTDSNLTIESDKFEDGMSVFFVINSSYSGGTKIANVTNGKEVISMPIYDNGTYPDKNAGDGLYTGHFRVSTMMSIDIPQDPNRPKLVDVIYLKEVDTANITVENTTKGISLLVLFNINATTIKNGSAIIEWTTSIPSTGYIEYGLNTSYGNFAYTDNIPRLNHRIEVTSLSENTTYHYRIVTTDIYGINRTSEYKNFTTITSSELENLIRNSRSDNDLPKVYYVSTKGNDSNNGLTIGTAFRHISYAVSQSDVGDTIYVLDGRYEDEHISFQRGGIGVAPIRLLAYSGKPILDGIDLTGSAITIKDKEYIEISGFRIVNYSRGIYCRYTTAKNLYIHDFEMENIDNYAIDFDGTSLQKTRITNFVINNAPLNSGITITHFDYISADTSDIEIGNFTITNSSGECINWRNTRRVHIHHGTFKNCGSDAIHLLLNVHGSVVNDVHIENTGWHGIAIHDHTVGYHPCYNNRIRSSYVYGAQHNDIDLHSGTFNTVVENCHLDGPPATGQGIYFHNLGAGLIARDNIIHDTGDGIDGGPLSGEFLTDIIIENNTIYNCTGISWQGSTKNIWIIKNRIFNATYWTPVHVGCCNITIIQNYIEGKAYRINSGYGRIIDNLDEIYYVKSGYGGNITAGYTNGRVFSISPISPPYITAPKWYPNGGYFTVFSNSSYPWPTPKVTTYTMTAVPASGNATITIHKFNTSLPQGEILVNFTTNTTDGNNIVFDVWGLKPYHYYLIKKDGANFITKLSNASGHIQFNNSEWSTKTFTIKETNGAIGTISGRVTDTTGAPIQGAVVSTNGYSNTTDDSGNYSITLPTGNYTVTASKTGYQSQSKSAEVFENRTTEVNFTLTVATTTTTTTSTS
;
A
#
# COMPACT_ATOMS: atom_id res chain seq x y z
N MET A 1 71.01 -23.48 -36.43
CA MET A 1 70.92 -22.54 -35.29
C MET A 1 69.50 -21.99 -35.14
N GLU A 2 68.90 -21.38 -36.18
CA GLU A 2 67.52 -20.83 -36.15
C GLU A 2 66.43 -21.79 -35.66
N ARG A 3 66.50 -23.08 -36.00
CA ARG A 3 65.49 -24.09 -35.61
C ARG A 3 65.40 -24.27 -34.08
N ASN A 4 66.50 -24.07 -33.34
CA ASN A 4 66.51 -24.13 -31.88
C ASN A 4 66.02 -22.80 -31.26
N ILE A 5 66.30 -21.66 -31.90
CA ILE A 5 65.79 -20.35 -31.48
C ILE A 5 64.26 -20.32 -31.63
N ARG A 6 63.70 -20.85 -32.72
CA ARG A 6 62.23 -20.96 -32.88
C ARG A 6 61.60 -21.90 -31.85
N PHE A 7 62.27 -22.98 -31.46
CA PHE A 7 61.76 -23.89 -30.41
C PHE A 7 61.83 -23.24 -29.02
N LEU A 8 62.88 -22.46 -28.73
CA LEU A 8 63.01 -21.72 -27.47
C LEU A 8 62.01 -20.55 -27.37
N ILE A 9 61.77 -19.83 -28.47
CA ILE A 9 60.73 -18.79 -28.55
C ILE A 9 59.33 -19.41 -28.43
N LEU A 10 59.09 -20.60 -29.00
CA LEU A 10 57.81 -21.31 -28.83
C LEU A 10 57.62 -21.82 -27.40
N LEU A 11 58.66 -22.33 -26.74
CA LEU A 11 58.59 -22.68 -25.31
C LEU A 11 58.41 -21.44 -24.42
N MET A 12 59.10 -20.33 -24.68
CA MET A 12 58.88 -19.08 -23.93
C MET A 12 57.50 -18.50 -24.19
N ALA A 13 56.95 -18.60 -25.41
CA ALA A 13 55.57 -18.22 -25.69
C ALA A 13 54.57 -19.12 -24.94
N ILE A 14 54.81 -20.44 -24.88
CA ILE A 14 53.97 -21.36 -24.10
C ILE A 14 54.09 -21.10 -22.59
N PHE A 15 55.26 -20.72 -22.07
CA PHE A 15 55.47 -20.34 -20.67
C PHE A 15 54.90 -18.95 -20.29
N VAL A 16 54.73 -18.06 -21.28
CA VAL A 16 54.12 -16.72 -21.12
C VAL A 16 52.61 -16.74 -21.36
N ILE A 17 52.06 -17.78 -22.01
CA ILE A 17 50.62 -17.99 -22.23
C ILE A 17 49.96 -18.80 -21.08
N THR A 18 50.73 -19.29 -20.11
CA THR A 18 50.20 -19.96 -18.90
C THR A 18 50.21 -19.10 -17.63
N GLN A 19 50.38 -17.78 -17.76
CA GLN A 19 49.95 -16.81 -16.75
C GLN A 19 48.89 -15.91 -17.39
N PHE A 20 47.86 -15.55 -16.62
CA PHE A 20 46.51 -15.17 -17.08
C PHE A 20 45.76 -16.35 -17.76
N SER A 21 44.75 -16.97 -17.15
CA SER A 21 44.02 -16.66 -15.92
C SER A 21 43.82 -17.89 -15.02
N ASN A 22 44.27 -17.79 -13.77
CA ASN A 22 43.44 -18.34 -12.69
C ASN A 22 42.23 -17.42 -12.64
N ALA A 23 41.12 -17.82 -13.26
CA ALA A 23 39.86 -17.11 -13.07
C ALA A 23 39.52 -17.17 -11.58
N GLU A 24 39.34 -16.01 -10.94
CA GLU A 24 38.97 -15.95 -9.53
C GLU A 24 37.69 -16.75 -9.30
N ILE A 25 37.77 -17.79 -8.46
CA ILE A 25 36.60 -18.59 -8.07
C ILE A 25 35.88 -17.84 -6.95
N TYR A 26 35.16 -16.80 -7.33
CA TYR A 26 34.22 -16.13 -6.45
C TYR A 26 33.07 -17.07 -6.13
N SER A 27 32.83 -17.32 -4.84
CA SER A 27 31.59 -17.90 -4.34
C SER A 27 30.87 -16.88 -3.48
N ILE A 28 29.57 -16.68 -3.76
CA ILE A 28 28.70 -15.82 -2.96
C ILE A 28 27.91 -16.72 -2.01
N LYS A 29 27.98 -16.42 -0.72
CA LYS A 29 27.13 -17.02 0.33
C LYS A 29 26.27 -15.96 0.98
N THR A 30 25.07 -16.34 1.39
CA THR A 30 24.02 -15.43 1.89
C THR A 30 23.52 -15.92 3.25
N TYR A 31 23.26 -15.00 4.18
CA TYR A 31 23.04 -15.28 5.60
C TYR A 31 21.93 -14.39 6.18
N THR A 32 21.13 -14.93 7.09
CA THR A 32 20.05 -14.18 7.78
C THR A 32 20.53 -13.37 8.99
N ASP A 33 21.77 -13.60 9.44
CA ASP A 33 22.36 -12.99 10.62
C ASP A 33 23.65 -12.23 10.30
N SER A 34 23.89 -11.13 11.01
CA SER A 34 25.14 -10.35 10.92
C SER A 34 26.36 -11.10 11.46
N ASN A 35 26.17 -12.27 12.06
CA ASN A 35 27.27 -13.13 12.48
C ASN A 35 27.77 -14.08 11.39
N LEU A 36 27.07 -14.17 10.25
CA LEU A 36 27.40 -15.01 9.10
C LEU A 36 27.37 -16.51 9.46
N THR A 37 26.40 -16.92 10.28
CA THR A 37 26.29 -18.27 10.84
C THR A 37 25.12 -19.10 10.29
N ILE A 38 24.06 -18.45 9.82
CA ILE A 38 22.82 -19.08 9.34
C ILE A 38 22.70 -18.81 7.83
N GLU A 39 23.25 -19.73 7.01
CA GLU A 39 23.21 -19.64 5.55
C GLU A 39 21.77 -19.85 5.02
N SER A 40 21.31 -18.96 4.12
CA SER A 40 19.98 -19.03 3.50
C SER A 40 19.93 -18.35 2.12
N ASP A 41 19.03 -18.84 1.26
CA ASP A 41 18.67 -18.25 -0.04
C ASP A 41 17.24 -17.66 -0.02
N LYS A 42 16.59 -17.68 1.15
CA LYS A 42 15.22 -17.22 1.36
C LYS A 42 15.12 -16.34 2.60
N PHE A 43 14.45 -15.20 2.48
CA PHE A 43 14.46 -14.13 3.49
C PHE A 43 13.06 -13.60 3.78
N GLU A 44 12.75 -13.27 5.02
CA GLU A 44 11.48 -12.61 5.39
C GLU A 44 11.42 -11.20 4.77
N ASP A 45 10.21 -10.66 4.54
CA ASP A 45 10.06 -9.28 4.06
C ASP A 45 10.69 -8.28 5.05
N GLY A 46 11.58 -7.43 4.55
CA GLY A 46 12.34 -6.47 5.34
C GLY A 46 13.52 -7.06 6.10
N MET A 47 13.80 -8.35 5.99
CA MET A 47 14.97 -8.95 6.62
C MET A 47 16.25 -8.53 5.89
N SER A 48 17.31 -8.32 6.67
CA SER A 48 18.65 -8.11 6.12
C SER A 48 19.19 -9.40 5.52
N VAL A 49 19.64 -9.30 4.27
CA VAL A 49 20.46 -10.28 3.57
C VAL A 49 21.91 -9.90 3.79
N PHE A 50 22.60 -10.61 4.68
CA PHE A 50 24.06 -10.52 4.77
C PHE A 50 24.67 -11.42 3.72
N PHE A 51 25.78 -11.03 3.10
CA PHE A 51 26.46 -11.89 2.14
C PHE A 51 27.97 -11.74 2.17
N VAL A 52 28.66 -12.81 1.75
CA VAL A 52 30.11 -12.94 1.75
C VAL A 52 30.59 -13.38 0.39
N ILE A 53 31.70 -12.81 -0.05
CA ILE A 53 32.36 -13.11 -1.31
C ILE A 53 33.82 -13.44 -1.05
N ASN A 54 34.17 -14.70 -1.24
CA ASN A 54 35.55 -15.17 -1.13
C ASN A 54 36.34 -14.78 -2.40
N SER A 55 37.42 -14.02 -2.24
CA SER A 55 38.36 -13.61 -3.30
C SER A 55 39.78 -14.03 -2.93
N SER A 56 40.61 -14.33 -3.94
CA SER A 56 42.03 -14.58 -3.74
C SER A 56 42.87 -13.32 -3.48
N TYR A 57 42.26 -12.13 -3.50
CA TYR A 57 42.90 -10.86 -3.19
C TYR A 57 42.25 -10.25 -1.96
N SER A 58 43.06 -10.01 -0.91
CA SER A 58 42.57 -9.39 0.31
C SER A 58 42.83 -7.89 0.39
N GLY A 59 41.96 -7.21 1.14
CA GLY A 59 42.01 -5.78 1.41
C GLY A 59 41.34 -4.91 0.33
N GLY A 60 40.35 -4.11 0.73
CA GLY A 60 39.82 -3.00 -0.08
C GLY A 60 38.30 -2.96 -0.19
N THR A 61 37.82 -2.45 -1.32
CA THR A 61 36.40 -2.30 -1.63
C THR A 61 36.10 -2.81 -3.04
N LYS A 62 35.05 -3.61 -3.18
CA LYS A 62 34.45 -4.02 -4.47
C LYS A 62 33.02 -3.47 -4.56
N ILE A 63 32.36 -3.59 -5.71
CA ILE A 63 30.94 -3.26 -5.87
C ILE A 63 30.15 -4.54 -6.08
N ALA A 64 29.04 -4.69 -5.34
CA ALA A 64 28.03 -5.69 -5.59
C ALA A 64 26.79 -5.05 -6.22
N ASN A 65 26.28 -5.67 -7.29
CA ASN A 65 25.03 -5.27 -7.92
C ASN A 65 23.93 -6.26 -7.53
N VAL A 66 22.81 -5.78 -7.01
CA VAL A 66 21.63 -6.62 -6.75
C VAL A 66 20.51 -6.19 -7.68
N THR A 67 19.95 -7.14 -8.43
CA THR A 67 18.91 -6.86 -9.43
C THR A 67 17.75 -7.84 -9.37
N ASN A 68 16.53 -7.33 -9.53
CA ASN A 68 15.32 -8.12 -9.76
C ASN A 68 14.93 -8.22 -11.25
N GLY A 69 15.85 -7.84 -12.16
CA GLY A 69 15.64 -7.77 -13.60
C GLY A 69 14.91 -6.52 -14.10
N LYS A 70 14.41 -5.65 -13.21
CA LYS A 70 13.76 -4.36 -13.55
C LYS A 70 14.60 -3.17 -13.12
N GLU A 71 15.22 -3.29 -11.95
CA GLU A 71 16.12 -2.29 -11.38
C GLU A 71 17.39 -2.93 -10.82
N VAL A 72 18.38 -2.11 -10.49
CA VAL A 72 19.69 -2.52 -9.94
C VAL A 72 20.05 -1.56 -8.82
N ILE A 73 20.38 -2.08 -7.64
CA ILE A 73 21.08 -1.34 -6.59
C ILE A 73 22.57 -1.74 -6.61
N SER A 74 23.46 -0.78 -6.38
CA SER A 74 24.92 -0.97 -6.47
C SER A 74 25.57 -0.55 -5.15
N MET A 75 25.95 -1.53 -4.33
CA MET A 75 26.49 -1.30 -2.98
C MET A 75 27.99 -1.60 -2.91
N PRO A 76 28.78 -0.80 -2.17
CA PRO A 76 30.15 -1.16 -1.84
C PRO A 76 30.17 -2.36 -0.88
N ILE A 77 31.13 -3.27 -1.08
CA ILE A 77 31.41 -4.40 -0.19
C ILE A 77 32.86 -4.35 0.28
N TYR A 78 33.12 -4.78 1.50
CA TYR A 78 34.35 -4.46 2.22
C TYR A 78 35.09 -5.70 2.73
N ASP A 79 36.41 -5.68 2.59
CA ASP A 79 37.39 -6.53 3.29
C ASP A 79 38.38 -5.56 3.98
N ASN A 80 38.00 -5.08 5.16
CA ASN A 80 38.67 -4.00 5.90
C ASN A 80 38.41 -4.00 7.43
N GLY A 81 37.69 -4.98 7.98
CA GLY A 81 37.31 -5.09 9.39
C GLY A 81 36.22 -4.13 9.85
N THR A 82 35.44 -3.54 8.94
CA THR A 82 34.29 -2.67 9.27
C THR A 82 32.97 -3.32 8.90
N TYR A 83 31.98 -3.23 9.81
CA TYR A 83 30.69 -3.90 9.71
C TYR A 83 30.04 -3.77 8.31
N PRO A 84 29.55 -4.86 7.68
CA PRO A 84 29.39 -6.21 8.26
C PRO A 84 30.67 -7.07 8.30
N ASP A 85 31.81 -6.57 7.84
CA ASP A 85 33.09 -7.28 7.92
C ASP A 85 33.64 -7.26 9.34
N LYS A 86 34.29 -8.36 9.72
CA LYS A 86 34.86 -8.62 11.03
C LYS A 86 36.39 -8.72 11.01
N ASN A 87 37.00 -9.02 9.87
CA ASN A 87 38.43 -9.34 9.76
C ASN A 87 39.06 -8.59 8.58
N ALA A 88 39.86 -7.56 8.86
CA ALA A 88 40.55 -6.84 7.80
C ALA A 88 41.61 -7.72 7.09
N GLY A 89 41.46 -7.89 5.79
CA GLY A 89 42.45 -8.50 4.90
C GLY A 89 42.42 -10.03 4.87
N ASP A 90 41.29 -10.67 5.15
CA ASP A 90 41.15 -12.14 5.09
C ASP A 90 40.63 -12.68 3.73
N GLY A 91 40.25 -11.80 2.81
CA GLY A 91 39.73 -12.14 1.48
C GLY A 91 38.22 -12.36 1.42
N LEU A 92 37.49 -12.16 2.53
CA LEU A 92 36.04 -12.27 2.60
C LEU A 92 35.38 -10.88 2.51
N TYR A 93 35.07 -10.45 1.30
CA TYR A 93 34.32 -9.20 1.11
C TYR A 93 32.89 -9.41 1.59
N THR A 94 32.44 -8.58 2.52
CA THR A 94 31.08 -8.65 3.05
C THR A 94 30.24 -7.46 2.62
N GLY A 95 28.93 -7.70 2.49
CA GLY A 95 27.92 -6.68 2.24
C GLY A 95 26.60 -7.07 2.88
N HIS A 96 25.67 -6.11 2.94
CA HIS A 96 24.29 -6.41 3.30
C HIS A 96 23.30 -5.43 2.67
N PHE A 97 22.12 -5.95 2.36
CA PHE A 97 20.97 -5.20 1.85
C PHE A 97 19.68 -5.78 2.46
N ARG A 98 18.50 -5.22 2.18
CA ARG A 98 17.20 -5.84 2.52
C ARG A 98 16.41 -6.20 1.27
N VAL A 99 15.58 -7.24 1.36
CA VAL A 99 14.54 -7.54 0.34
C VAL A 99 13.18 -7.08 0.85
N SER A 100 12.29 -6.62 -0.04
CA SER A 100 10.94 -6.20 0.38
C SER A 100 9.85 -6.38 -0.69
N THR A 101 8.60 -6.65 -0.26
CA THR A 101 7.42 -6.54 -1.15
C THR A 101 6.95 -5.10 -1.40
N MET A 102 7.60 -4.09 -0.80
CA MET A 102 7.20 -2.67 -0.87
C MET A 102 7.84 -1.96 -2.07
N MET A 103 9.01 -1.34 -1.90
CA MET A 103 9.75 -0.70 -2.98
C MET A 103 11.27 -0.78 -2.78
N SER A 104 12.00 -0.57 -3.86
CA SER A 104 13.45 -0.43 -3.81
C SER A 104 13.83 0.94 -3.27
N ILE A 105 14.96 1.00 -2.57
CA ILE A 105 15.55 2.23 -2.06
C ILE A 105 17.06 2.13 -2.28
N ASP A 106 17.63 3.14 -2.94
CA ASP A 106 19.08 3.39 -3.05
C ASP A 106 19.44 4.49 -2.05
N ILE A 107 20.06 4.11 -0.93
CA ILE A 107 20.30 5.01 0.20
C ILE A 107 21.68 5.66 0.06
N PRO A 108 21.80 7.00 0.21
CA PRO A 108 23.08 7.68 0.30
C PRO A 108 23.97 7.09 1.40
N GLN A 109 25.02 6.38 0.98
CA GLN A 109 25.97 5.71 1.87
C GLN A 109 26.75 6.74 2.70
N ASP A 110 26.54 6.75 4.02
CA ASP A 110 27.29 7.56 4.98
C ASP A 110 28.15 6.63 5.86
N PRO A 111 29.49 6.68 5.75
CA PRO A 111 30.38 5.82 6.53
C PRO A 111 30.32 6.07 8.04
N ASN A 112 29.67 7.15 8.50
CA ASN A 112 29.42 7.43 9.91
C ASN A 112 28.07 6.88 10.40
N ARG A 113 27.17 6.44 9.49
CA ARG A 113 25.86 5.85 9.79
C ARG A 113 25.71 4.44 9.20
N PRO A 114 26.54 3.45 9.62
CA PRO A 114 26.65 2.13 8.98
C PRO A 114 25.45 1.17 9.20
N LYS A 115 24.26 1.71 9.52
CA LYS A 115 23.01 0.96 9.76
C LYS A 115 21.87 1.33 8.81
N LEU A 116 22.12 2.25 7.88
CA LEU A 116 21.25 2.48 6.72
C LEU A 116 21.57 1.43 5.66
N VAL A 117 20.53 0.83 5.09
CA VAL A 117 20.67 -0.39 4.28
C VAL A 117 19.80 -0.28 3.02
N ASP A 118 20.41 -0.42 1.85
CA ASP A 118 19.69 -0.42 0.57
C ASP A 118 18.64 -1.53 0.53
N VAL A 119 17.54 -1.28 -0.17
CA VAL A 119 16.44 -2.24 -0.29
C VAL A 119 16.19 -2.56 -1.76
N ILE A 120 16.05 -3.84 -2.09
CA ILE A 120 15.58 -4.28 -3.40
C ILE A 120 14.12 -4.76 -3.29
N TYR A 121 13.26 -4.21 -4.15
CA TYR A 121 11.91 -4.70 -4.34
C TYR A 121 11.93 -6.13 -4.89
N LEU A 122 11.10 -6.99 -4.33
CA LEU A 122 10.92 -8.34 -4.82
C LEU A 122 9.46 -8.76 -4.69
N LYS A 123 8.89 -9.27 -5.78
CA LYS A 123 7.61 -10.00 -5.70
C LYS A 123 7.88 -11.40 -5.17
N GLU A 124 6.87 -11.98 -4.55
CA GLU A 124 6.95 -13.32 -3.93
C GLU A 124 7.38 -14.46 -4.86
N VAL A 125 7.22 -14.28 -6.18
CA VAL A 125 7.62 -15.24 -7.23
C VAL A 125 8.87 -14.82 -8.01
N ASP A 126 9.37 -13.60 -7.78
CA ASP A 126 10.55 -13.05 -8.44
C ASP A 126 11.81 -13.48 -7.64
N THR A 127 12.97 -13.53 -8.30
CA THR A 127 14.28 -13.71 -7.64
C THR A 127 15.13 -12.45 -7.77
N ALA A 128 15.77 -12.05 -6.68
CA ALA A 128 16.83 -11.04 -6.73
C ALA A 128 18.17 -11.76 -6.95
N ASN A 129 18.98 -11.25 -7.86
CA ASN A 129 20.29 -11.79 -8.19
C ASN A 129 21.37 -10.83 -7.69
N ILE A 130 22.23 -11.32 -6.80
CA ILE A 130 23.45 -10.65 -6.36
C ILE A 130 24.53 -11.03 -7.38
N THR A 131 25.10 -10.05 -8.07
CA THR A 131 26.14 -10.23 -9.10
C THR A 131 27.38 -9.41 -8.74
N VAL A 132 28.54 -10.08 -8.67
CA VAL A 132 29.86 -9.48 -8.46
C VAL A 132 30.84 -10.09 -9.44
N GLU A 133 31.52 -9.23 -10.21
CA GLU A 133 32.30 -9.62 -11.38
C GLU A 133 31.49 -10.56 -12.30
N ASN A 134 31.89 -11.84 -12.42
CA ASN A 134 31.21 -12.84 -13.24
C ASN A 134 30.41 -13.88 -12.43
N THR A 135 30.36 -13.77 -11.09
CA THR A 135 29.60 -14.70 -10.23
C THR A 135 28.25 -14.09 -9.87
N THR A 136 27.21 -14.91 -9.90
CA THR A 136 25.84 -14.52 -9.54
C THR A 136 25.21 -15.53 -8.59
N LYS A 137 24.41 -15.04 -7.62
CA LYS A 137 23.65 -15.84 -6.66
C LYS A 137 22.22 -15.30 -6.56
N GLY A 138 21.25 -16.17 -6.77
CA GLY A 138 19.83 -15.85 -6.63
C GLY A 138 19.32 -16.02 -5.20
N ILE A 139 18.43 -15.14 -4.76
CA ILE A 139 17.68 -15.21 -3.51
C ILE A 139 16.18 -14.93 -3.74
N SER A 140 15.34 -15.25 -2.76
CA SER A 140 13.87 -15.09 -2.84
C SER A 140 13.24 -14.71 -1.48
N LEU A 141 11.97 -14.31 -1.49
CA LEU A 141 11.20 -13.98 -0.28
C LEU A 141 10.54 -15.21 0.37
N LEU A 142 10.41 -15.17 1.69
CA LEU A 142 9.60 -16.05 2.51
C LEU A 142 8.25 -15.39 2.84
N VAL A 143 7.19 -15.88 2.20
CA VAL A 143 5.82 -15.40 2.42
C VAL A 143 5.14 -16.13 3.58
N LEU A 144 5.43 -17.44 3.70
CA LEU A 144 4.85 -18.36 4.65
C LEU A 144 6.01 -19.20 5.22
N PHE A 145 6.29 -19.04 6.51
CA PHE A 145 7.47 -19.58 7.17
C PHE A 145 7.17 -19.96 8.63
N ASN A 146 8.18 -20.43 9.37
CA ASN A 146 8.04 -20.95 10.74
C ASN A 146 6.96 -22.04 10.92
N ILE A 147 6.61 -22.75 9.84
CA ILE A 147 5.60 -23.81 9.82
C ILE A 147 6.06 -25.00 10.68
N ASN A 148 5.47 -25.16 11.86
CA ASN A 148 5.85 -26.19 12.82
C ASN A 148 4.62 -26.78 13.52
N ALA A 149 4.67 -28.09 13.79
CA ALA A 149 3.82 -28.71 14.80
C ALA A 149 4.51 -28.56 16.16
N THR A 150 3.92 -27.75 17.04
CA THR A 150 4.34 -27.53 18.42
C THR A 150 3.38 -28.23 19.38
N THR A 151 3.76 -28.37 20.65
CA THR A 151 2.82 -28.79 21.70
C THR A 151 2.08 -30.10 21.37
N ILE A 152 2.81 -31.08 20.84
CA ILE A 152 2.24 -32.36 20.41
C ILE A 152 1.88 -33.18 21.66
N LYS A 153 0.60 -33.52 21.81
CA LYS A 153 0.04 -34.35 22.88
C LYS A 153 -0.41 -35.70 22.31
N ASN A 154 -1.10 -36.49 23.13
CA ASN A 154 -1.72 -37.75 22.73
C ASN A 154 -3.01 -37.60 21.92
N GLY A 155 -3.80 -36.53 22.17
CA GLY A 155 -5.07 -36.28 21.48
C GLY A 155 -5.18 -34.93 20.75
N SER A 156 -4.13 -34.11 20.78
CA SER A 156 -4.07 -32.84 20.03
C SER A 156 -2.64 -32.45 19.68
N ALA A 157 -2.49 -31.51 18.76
CA ALA A 157 -1.24 -30.79 18.50
C ALA A 157 -1.55 -29.35 18.10
N ILE A 158 -0.64 -28.42 18.36
CA ILE A 158 -0.75 -27.04 17.86
C ILE A 158 0.09 -26.91 16.61
N ILE A 159 -0.47 -26.31 15.56
CA ILE A 159 0.29 -25.95 14.37
C ILE A 159 0.44 -24.43 14.36
N GLU A 160 1.68 -23.98 14.27
CA GLU A 160 2.08 -22.58 14.22
C GLU A 160 2.72 -22.25 12.87
N TRP A 161 2.52 -21.02 12.39
CA TRP A 161 3.23 -20.46 11.25
C TRP A 161 3.23 -18.92 11.31
N THR A 162 4.10 -18.31 10.52
CA THR A 162 4.19 -16.86 10.34
C THR A 162 3.99 -16.53 8.87
N THR A 163 3.32 -15.42 8.56
CA THR A 163 3.25 -14.83 7.23
C THR A 163 3.88 -13.43 7.19
N SER A 164 4.50 -13.07 6.05
CA SER A 164 5.10 -11.74 5.85
C SER A 164 4.06 -10.62 5.72
N ILE A 165 2.87 -10.97 5.23
CA ILE A 165 1.70 -10.12 5.08
C ILE A 165 0.61 -10.68 6.00
N PRO A 166 -0.20 -9.84 6.70
CA PRO A 166 -1.32 -10.35 7.49
C PRO A 166 -2.25 -11.20 6.63
N SER A 167 -2.62 -12.36 7.13
CA SER A 167 -3.43 -13.33 6.39
C SER A 167 -4.42 -14.01 7.30
N THR A 168 -5.51 -14.54 6.75
CA THR A 168 -6.28 -15.61 7.39
C THR A 168 -5.71 -16.96 6.93
N GLY A 169 -6.05 -18.05 7.63
CA GLY A 169 -5.63 -19.37 7.18
C GLY A 169 -6.30 -20.53 7.91
N TYR A 170 -6.11 -21.71 7.34
CA TYR A 170 -6.60 -22.97 7.88
C TYR A 170 -5.62 -24.10 7.57
N ILE A 171 -5.77 -25.22 8.28
CA ILE A 171 -4.94 -26.41 8.11
C ILE A 171 -5.77 -27.50 7.46
N GLU A 172 -5.22 -28.13 6.44
CA GLU A 172 -5.71 -29.40 5.91
C GLU A 172 -4.86 -30.52 6.49
N TYR A 173 -5.48 -31.54 7.09
CA TYR A 173 -4.76 -32.65 7.73
C TYR A 173 -5.44 -34.01 7.58
N GLY A 174 -4.67 -35.09 7.74
CA GLY A 174 -5.17 -36.46 7.69
C GLY A 174 -4.09 -37.52 7.88
N LEU A 175 -4.49 -38.80 7.78
CA LEU A 175 -3.58 -39.95 7.91
C LEU A 175 -2.73 -40.23 6.66
N ASN A 176 -2.84 -39.38 5.63
CA ASN A 176 -2.03 -39.41 4.41
C ASN A 176 -2.15 -38.05 3.68
N THR A 177 -1.44 -37.89 2.56
CA THR A 177 -1.38 -36.65 1.77
C THR A 177 -2.62 -36.32 0.94
N SER A 178 -3.67 -37.17 0.94
CA SER A 178 -5.01 -36.74 0.51
C SER A 178 -5.71 -35.86 1.55
N TYR A 179 -5.14 -35.74 2.76
CA TYR A 179 -5.70 -35.04 3.90
C TYR A 179 -7.11 -35.55 4.22
N GLY A 180 -8.11 -34.67 4.34
CA GLY A 180 -9.52 -35.04 4.52
C GLY A 180 -10.21 -34.39 5.72
N ASN A 181 -9.45 -33.80 6.64
CA ASN A 181 -9.94 -32.98 7.74
C ASN A 181 -9.41 -31.56 7.64
N PHE A 182 -10.12 -30.62 8.26
CA PHE A 182 -9.80 -29.20 8.25
C PHE A 182 -9.83 -28.64 9.68
N ALA A 183 -8.92 -27.73 10.00
CA ALA A 183 -8.93 -26.98 11.26
C ALA A 183 -8.79 -25.48 10.96
N TYR A 184 -9.65 -24.67 11.58
CA TYR A 184 -9.81 -23.23 11.31
C TYR A 184 -9.52 -22.39 12.55
N THR A 185 -9.09 -21.16 12.33
CA THR A 185 -9.11 -20.06 13.31
C THR A 185 -10.32 -19.15 13.03
N ASP A 186 -10.51 -18.10 13.82
CA ASP A 186 -11.36 -16.97 13.40
C ASP A 186 -10.85 -16.32 12.09
N ASN A 187 -11.67 -15.47 11.48
CA ASN A 187 -11.35 -14.79 10.22
C ASN A 187 -10.55 -13.49 10.40
N ILE A 188 -9.90 -13.25 11.54
CA ILE A 188 -9.07 -12.06 11.76
C ILE A 188 -7.70 -12.28 11.12
N PRO A 189 -7.28 -11.44 10.13
CA PRO A 189 -5.97 -11.58 9.52
C PRO A 189 -4.85 -11.36 10.54
N ARG A 190 -3.80 -12.19 10.51
CA ARG A 190 -2.65 -12.12 11.43
C ARG A 190 -1.31 -12.32 10.71
N LEU A 191 -0.24 -11.78 11.30
CA LEU A 191 1.14 -12.18 10.96
C LEU A 191 1.50 -13.54 11.57
N ASN A 192 1.09 -13.79 12.82
CA ASN A 192 1.41 -15.01 13.56
C ASN A 192 0.16 -15.85 13.83
N HIS A 193 0.25 -17.13 13.49
CA HIS A 193 -0.87 -18.05 13.45
C HIS A 193 -0.64 -19.24 14.36
N ARG A 194 -1.73 -19.75 14.92
CA ARG A 194 -1.71 -20.86 15.87
C ARG A 194 -3.10 -21.49 15.91
N ILE A 195 -3.22 -22.75 15.50
CA ILE A 195 -4.47 -23.53 15.61
C ILE A 195 -4.16 -24.81 16.39
N GLU A 196 -4.98 -25.15 17.37
CA GLU A 196 -4.95 -26.48 18.00
C GLU A 196 -5.83 -27.45 17.20
N VAL A 197 -5.21 -28.50 16.67
CA VAL A 197 -5.89 -29.62 16.01
C VAL A 197 -6.18 -30.67 17.07
N THR A 198 -7.45 -30.96 17.31
CA THR A 198 -7.93 -31.85 18.40
C THR A 198 -8.51 -33.16 17.85
N SER A 199 -8.96 -34.03 18.76
CA SER A 199 -9.57 -35.33 18.45
C SER A 199 -8.66 -36.26 17.63
N LEU A 200 -7.36 -36.17 17.87
CA LEU A 200 -6.36 -37.04 17.27
C LEU A 200 -6.25 -38.36 18.05
N SER A 201 -5.79 -39.43 17.38
CA SER A 201 -5.43 -40.69 18.01
C SER A 201 -3.98 -40.64 18.52
N GLU A 202 -3.67 -41.30 19.64
CA GLU A 202 -2.30 -41.37 20.16
C GLU A 202 -1.37 -42.23 19.28
N ASN A 203 -0.05 -42.00 19.37
CA ASN A 203 0.98 -42.70 18.58
C ASN A 203 0.68 -42.80 17.06
N THR A 204 0.08 -41.75 16.50
CA THR A 204 -0.44 -41.71 15.13
C THR A 204 0.18 -40.56 14.35
N THR A 205 0.71 -40.86 13.17
CA THR A 205 1.26 -39.85 12.26
C THR A 205 0.16 -39.14 11.48
N TYR A 206 0.13 -37.82 11.57
CA TYR A 206 -0.73 -36.93 10.80
C TYR A 206 0.09 -36.11 9.82
N HIS A 207 -0.39 -36.07 8.59
CA HIS A 207 0.14 -35.27 7.49
C HIS A 207 -0.67 -33.99 7.40
N TYR A 208 -0.02 -32.85 7.19
CA TYR A 208 -0.71 -31.56 7.10
C TYR A 208 -0.08 -30.60 6.09
N ARG A 209 -0.89 -29.62 5.68
CA ARG A 209 -0.46 -28.38 5.02
C ARG A 209 -1.32 -27.21 5.48
N ILE A 210 -0.79 -26.00 5.35
CA ILE A 210 -1.50 -24.76 5.64
C ILE A 210 -1.98 -24.16 4.32
N VAL A 211 -3.18 -23.59 4.33
CA VAL A 211 -3.68 -22.71 3.27
C VAL A 211 -3.91 -21.33 3.90
N THR A 212 -3.36 -20.27 3.31
CA THR A 212 -3.57 -18.88 3.76
C THR A 212 -4.10 -18.00 2.65
N THR A 213 -4.77 -16.92 3.05
CA THR A 213 -5.26 -15.85 2.17
C THR A 213 -4.82 -14.53 2.78
N ASP A 214 -3.97 -13.78 2.07
CA ASP A 214 -3.50 -12.48 2.57
C ASP A 214 -4.59 -11.38 2.48
N ILE A 215 -4.32 -10.23 3.08
CA ILE A 215 -5.17 -9.03 3.02
C ILE A 215 -5.37 -8.44 1.61
N TYR A 216 -4.75 -8.97 0.56
CA TYR A 216 -4.99 -8.63 -0.85
C TYR A 216 -5.75 -9.73 -1.60
N GLY A 217 -6.17 -10.80 -0.91
CA GLY A 217 -6.86 -11.94 -1.50
C GLY A 217 -5.95 -12.93 -2.22
N ILE A 218 -4.63 -12.87 -2.02
CA ILE A 218 -3.68 -13.79 -2.61
C ILE A 218 -3.63 -15.07 -1.77
N ASN A 219 -4.00 -16.19 -2.41
CA ASN A 219 -3.94 -17.50 -1.78
C ASN A 219 -2.52 -18.10 -1.83
N ARG A 220 -2.12 -18.73 -0.72
CA ARG A 220 -0.88 -19.48 -0.58
C ARG A 220 -1.16 -20.85 0.04
N THR A 221 -0.29 -21.81 -0.22
CA THR A 221 -0.36 -23.14 0.37
C THR A 221 1.06 -23.58 0.74
N SER A 222 1.24 -24.15 1.92
CA SER A 222 2.54 -24.60 2.37
C SER A 222 3.05 -25.81 1.58
N GLU A 223 4.35 -26.06 1.69
CA GLU A 223 4.89 -27.39 1.49
C GLU A 223 4.26 -28.42 2.44
N TYR A 224 4.43 -29.70 2.10
CA TYR A 224 3.99 -30.83 2.92
C TYR A 224 4.76 -30.90 4.24
N LYS A 225 4.05 -31.14 5.35
CA LYS A 225 4.60 -31.44 6.67
C LYS A 225 3.88 -32.64 7.30
N ASN A 226 4.44 -33.16 8.39
CA ASN A 226 3.82 -34.19 9.22
C ASN A 226 4.28 -34.07 10.68
N PHE A 227 3.55 -34.71 11.58
CA PHE A 227 3.92 -34.91 12.98
C PHE A 227 3.31 -36.23 13.48
N THR A 228 3.83 -36.78 14.58
CA THR A 228 3.29 -37.98 15.22
C THR A 228 2.86 -37.62 16.64
N THR A 229 1.60 -37.88 17.00
CA THR A 229 1.11 -37.73 18.37
C THR A 229 1.88 -38.65 19.31
N ILE A 230 2.18 -38.20 20.52
CA ILE A 230 2.85 -39.03 21.53
C ILE A 230 1.85 -39.98 22.21
N THR A 231 2.34 -40.96 22.96
CA THR A 231 1.48 -41.77 23.83
C THR A 231 1.06 -40.98 25.08
N SER A 232 -0.03 -41.40 25.70
CA SER A 232 -0.47 -40.86 27.00
C SER A 232 0.64 -40.92 28.07
N SER A 233 1.41 -42.02 28.12
CA SER A 233 2.53 -42.20 29.05
C SER A 233 3.71 -41.26 28.78
N GLU A 234 4.03 -40.97 27.51
CA GLU A 234 5.08 -40.01 27.15
C GLU A 234 4.69 -38.58 27.52
N LEU A 235 3.40 -38.22 27.35
CA LEU A 235 2.88 -36.92 27.77
C LEU A 235 2.97 -36.75 29.29
N GLU A 236 2.56 -37.75 30.08
CA GLU A 236 2.72 -37.73 31.53
C GLU A 236 4.20 -37.59 31.93
N ASN A 237 5.09 -38.38 31.33
CA ASN A 237 6.53 -38.33 31.65
C ASN A 237 7.14 -36.96 31.34
N LEU A 238 6.79 -36.33 30.21
CA LEU A 238 7.27 -35.00 29.85
C LEU A 238 6.86 -33.93 30.89
N ILE A 239 5.63 -34.03 31.39
CA ILE A 239 5.11 -33.11 32.41
C ILE A 239 5.76 -33.38 33.77
N ARG A 240 5.77 -34.63 34.23
CA ARG A 240 6.36 -35.04 35.53
C ARG A 240 7.83 -34.63 35.63
N ASN A 241 8.62 -34.90 34.59
CA ASN A 241 10.04 -34.52 34.52
C ASN A 241 10.28 -33.00 34.55
N SER A 242 9.27 -32.19 34.22
CA SER A 242 9.36 -30.72 34.22
C SER A 242 8.92 -30.09 35.54
N ARG A 243 8.30 -30.87 36.44
CA ARG A 243 7.78 -30.42 37.74
C ARG A 243 8.72 -30.77 38.89
N SER A 244 8.67 -29.98 39.95
CA SER A 244 9.45 -30.22 41.18
C SER A 244 8.92 -31.35 42.05
N ASP A 245 7.63 -31.68 41.94
CA ASP A 245 6.97 -32.75 42.69
C ASP A 245 6.94 -34.10 41.94
N ASN A 246 7.35 -34.13 40.66
CA ASN A 246 7.26 -35.28 39.76
C ASN A 246 5.82 -35.84 39.61
N ASP A 247 4.80 -35.01 39.89
CA ASP A 247 3.39 -35.37 39.86
C ASP A 247 2.70 -34.88 38.56
N LEU A 248 1.39 -35.10 38.43
CA LEU A 248 0.59 -34.48 37.36
C LEU A 248 0.12 -33.06 37.74
N PRO A 249 -0.27 -32.24 36.75
CA PRO A 249 -0.81 -30.91 36.99
C PRO A 249 -2.03 -30.90 37.89
N LYS A 250 -2.10 -29.89 38.74
CA LYS A 250 -3.14 -29.66 39.73
C LYS A 250 -4.05 -28.52 39.29
N VAL A 251 -5.31 -28.62 39.69
CA VAL A 251 -6.28 -27.54 39.55
C VAL A 251 -6.54 -26.97 40.94
N TYR A 252 -6.15 -25.72 41.14
CA TYR A 252 -6.36 -25.00 42.37
C TYR A 252 -7.53 -24.02 42.22
N TYR A 253 -8.30 -23.83 43.29
CA TYR A 253 -9.39 -22.88 43.38
C TYR A 253 -9.04 -21.80 44.41
N VAL A 254 -9.37 -20.55 44.10
CA VAL A 254 -9.20 -19.40 45.00
C VAL A 254 -10.54 -18.72 45.22
N SER A 255 -10.87 -18.40 46.47
CA SER A 255 -12.10 -17.70 46.84
C SER A 255 -11.83 -16.72 47.97
N THR A 256 -12.49 -15.56 47.93
CA THR A 256 -12.50 -14.58 49.05
C THR A 256 -12.96 -15.17 50.40
N LYS A 257 -13.65 -16.33 50.38
CA LYS A 257 -14.09 -17.09 51.56
C LYS A 257 -13.18 -18.28 51.91
N GLY A 258 -12.08 -18.47 51.18
CA GLY A 258 -11.15 -19.58 51.33
C GLY A 258 -10.19 -19.40 52.52
N ASN A 259 -9.19 -20.29 52.59
CA ASN A 259 -8.12 -20.25 53.59
C ASN A 259 -6.85 -20.86 52.97
N ASP A 260 -5.71 -20.18 53.11
CA ASP A 260 -4.42 -20.66 52.57
C ASP A 260 -3.86 -21.89 53.31
N SER A 261 -4.43 -22.22 54.47
CA SER A 261 -4.16 -23.51 55.15
C SER A 261 -4.90 -24.70 54.51
N ASN A 262 -5.78 -24.46 53.53
CA ASN A 262 -6.42 -25.52 52.75
C ASN A 262 -5.44 -26.09 51.70
N ASN A 263 -5.87 -27.09 50.92
CA ASN A 263 -5.07 -27.64 49.81
C ASN A 263 -5.36 -27.00 48.44
N GLY A 264 -6.37 -26.13 48.33
CA GLY A 264 -6.78 -25.49 47.08
C GLY A 264 -7.50 -26.40 46.08
N LEU A 265 -7.50 -27.72 46.23
CA LEU A 265 -7.87 -28.67 45.15
C LEU A 265 -9.37 -28.76 44.82
N THR A 266 -10.24 -28.12 45.60
CA THR A 266 -11.69 -28.05 45.35
C THR A 266 -12.22 -26.67 45.73
N ILE A 267 -13.39 -26.28 45.21
CA ILE A 267 -14.08 -25.04 45.61
C ILE A 267 -14.31 -24.98 47.13
N GLY A 268 -14.66 -26.11 47.76
CA GLY A 268 -14.86 -26.20 49.22
C GLY A 268 -13.58 -26.13 50.05
N THR A 269 -12.42 -26.33 49.41
CA THR A 269 -11.08 -26.25 50.03
C THR A 269 -10.21 -25.20 49.33
N ALA A 270 -10.85 -24.16 48.77
CA ALA A 270 -10.14 -23.10 48.04
C ALA A 270 -9.13 -22.36 48.93
N PHE A 271 -8.04 -21.91 48.33
CA PHE A 271 -7.15 -20.92 48.92
C PHE A 271 -7.87 -19.58 49.09
N ARG A 272 -7.37 -18.71 49.96
CA ARG A 272 -7.92 -17.36 50.15
C ARG A 272 -7.29 -16.38 49.16
N HIS A 273 -5.96 -16.39 49.07
CA HIS A 273 -5.21 -15.39 48.31
C HIS A 273 -4.71 -15.93 46.97
N ILE A 274 -4.77 -15.09 45.94
CA ILE A 274 -4.39 -15.48 44.57
C ILE A 274 -2.87 -15.50 44.45
N SER A 275 -2.18 -14.53 45.05
CA SER A 275 -0.71 -14.50 45.19
C SER A 275 -0.19 -15.77 45.86
N TYR A 276 -0.85 -16.25 46.92
CA TYR A 276 -0.52 -17.52 47.56
C TYR A 276 -0.69 -18.69 46.58
N ALA A 277 -1.86 -18.84 45.96
CA ALA A 277 -2.14 -19.93 45.01
C ALA A 277 -1.12 -19.99 43.85
N VAL A 278 -0.78 -18.85 43.26
CA VAL A 278 0.23 -18.75 42.19
C VAL A 278 1.64 -19.06 42.70
N SER A 279 1.98 -18.69 43.95
CA SER A 279 3.26 -19.06 44.56
C SER A 279 3.44 -20.56 44.77
N GLN A 280 2.34 -21.33 44.90
CA GLN A 280 2.34 -22.78 45.04
C GLN A 280 2.30 -23.53 43.69
N SER A 281 2.20 -22.81 42.56
CA SER A 281 2.01 -23.42 41.24
C SER A 281 3.31 -23.91 40.59
N ASP A 282 3.21 -25.02 39.87
CA ASP A 282 4.27 -25.63 39.06
C ASP A 282 3.76 -25.94 37.63
N VAL A 283 4.65 -26.42 36.76
CA VAL A 283 4.41 -26.63 35.32
C VAL A 283 3.08 -27.35 35.06
N GLY A 284 2.19 -26.68 34.33
CA GLY A 284 0.87 -27.17 33.93
C GLY A 284 -0.30 -26.83 34.85
N ASP A 285 -0.04 -26.31 36.05
CA ASP A 285 -1.11 -26.04 37.03
C ASP A 285 -2.08 -24.98 36.52
N THR A 286 -3.36 -25.15 36.87
CA THR A 286 -4.43 -24.19 36.56
C THR A 286 -5.02 -23.64 37.85
N ILE A 287 -4.95 -22.32 38.00
CA ILE A 287 -5.47 -21.58 39.14
C ILE A 287 -6.79 -20.93 38.69
N TYR A 288 -7.90 -21.44 39.22
CA TYR A 288 -9.25 -20.96 38.98
C TYR A 288 -9.68 -20.00 40.10
N VAL A 289 -9.90 -18.74 39.76
CA VAL A 289 -10.32 -17.69 40.70
C VAL A 289 -11.83 -17.51 40.63
N LEU A 290 -12.52 -17.71 41.75
CA LEU A 290 -13.96 -17.49 41.84
C LEU A 290 -14.29 -16.00 41.91
N ASP A 291 -15.50 -15.64 41.46
CA ASP A 291 -16.02 -14.28 41.49
C ASP A 291 -15.90 -13.64 42.89
N GLY A 292 -15.47 -12.38 42.91
CA GLY A 292 -15.17 -11.66 44.14
C GLY A 292 -14.19 -10.52 43.93
N ARG A 293 -14.00 -9.74 45.00
CA ARG A 293 -13.02 -8.67 45.10
C ARG A 293 -11.88 -9.12 46.00
N TYR A 294 -10.66 -9.08 45.48
CA TYR A 294 -9.42 -9.48 46.12
C TYR A 294 -8.58 -8.23 46.31
N GLU A 295 -8.42 -7.84 47.57
CA GLU A 295 -7.83 -6.58 48.01
C GLU A 295 -6.33 -6.78 48.32
N ASP A 296 -5.49 -5.88 47.80
CA ASP A 296 -4.03 -5.83 48.02
C ASP A 296 -3.27 -7.11 47.57
N GLU A 297 -3.73 -7.75 46.50
CA GLU A 297 -3.03 -8.91 45.90
C GLU A 297 -1.84 -8.46 45.04
N HIS A 298 -0.67 -9.08 45.27
CA HIS A 298 0.51 -8.93 44.42
C HIS A 298 0.97 -10.29 43.90
N ILE A 299 0.46 -10.66 42.73
CA ILE A 299 0.69 -11.97 42.12
C ILE A 299 2.06 -11.98 41.44
N SER A 300 2.89 -13.00 41.72
CA SER A 300 4.22 -13.13 41.11
C SER A 300 4.49 -14.58 40.73
N PHE A 301 4.61 -14.85 39.43
CA PHE A 301 4.85 -16.20 38.92
C PHE A 301 6.26 -16.68 39.28
N GLN A 302 6.34 -17.70 40.13
CA GLN A 302 7.62 -18.32 40.52
C GLN A 302 8.17 -19.23 39.42
N ARG A 303 7.29 -19.81 38.60
CA ARG A 303 7.58 -20.77 37.54
C ARG A 303 6.83 -20.41 36.26
N GLY A 304 7.35 -20.90 35.13
CA GLY A 304 6.68 -20.86 33.82
C GLY A 304 6.21 -22.27 33.49
N GLY A 305 5.39 -22.39 32.45
CA GLY A 305 4.98 -23.71 31.95
C GLY A 305 5.91 -24.26 30.87
N ILE A 306 5.41 -25.27 30.17
CA ILE A 306 5.97 -25.80 28.92
C ILE A 306 4.85 -25.86 27.87
N GLY A 307 5.17 -26.03 26.58
CA GLY A 307 4.15 -26.05 25.51
C GLY A 307 2.93 -26.94 25.80
N VAL A 308 3.17 -28.21 26.17
CA VAL A 308 2.09 -29.18 26.50
C VAL A 308 1.34 -28.88 27.80
N ALA A 309 1.91 -28.07 28.68
CA ALA A 309 1.44 -27.81 30.03
C ALA A 309 1.82 -26.38 30.48
N PRO A 310 1.16 -25.33 29.94
CA PRO A 310 1.33 -23.95 30.40
C PRO A 310 0.75 -23.79 31.81
N ILE A 311 1.27 -22.84 32.58
CA ILE A 311 0.63 -22.45 33.86
C ILE A 311 -0.48 -21.44 33.53
N ARG A 312 -1.66 -21.64 34.12
CA ARG A 312 -2.84 -20.83 33.82
C ARG A 312 -3.40 -20.14 35.06
N LEU A 313 -3.70 -18.85 34.95
CA LEU A 313 -4.45 -18.08 35.93
C LEU A 313 -5.74 -17.61 35.25
N LEU A 314 -6.88 -18.19 35.64
CA LEU A 314 -8.15 -18.03 34.94
C LEU A 314 -9.28 -17.64 35.91
N ALA A 315 -10.18 -16.76 35.47
CA ALA A 315 -11.48 -16.62 36.11
C ALA A 315 -12.29 -17.91 35.96
N TYR A 316 -12.88 -18.39 37.06
CA TYR A 316 -13.76 -19.56 37.09
C TYR A 316 -15.23 -19.19 36.89
N SER A 317 -15.63 -18.07 37.47
CA SER A 317 -17.00 -17.55 37.43
C SER A 317 -16.97 -16.03 37.58
N GLY A 318 -17.91 -15.32 36.95
CA GLY A 318 -17.99 -13.87 37.02
C GLY A 318 -16.75 -13.18 36.42
N LYS A 319 -16.32 -12.08 37.03
CA LYS A 319 -15.12 -11.33 36.60
C LYS A 319 -14.35 -10.86 37.83
N PRO A 320 -13.50 -11.73 38.42
CA PRO A 320 -12.77 -11.44 39.66
C PRO A 320 -12.01 -10.11 39.58
N ILE A 321 -12.18 -9.29 40.62
CA ILE A 321 -11.58 -7.97 40.73
C ILE A 321 -10.31 -8.08 41.57
N LEU A 322 -9.15 -7.79 40.99
CA LEU A 322 -7.93 -7.45 41.72
C LEU A 322 -7.99 -5.94 42.02
N ASP A 323 -7.94 -5.54 43.28
CA ASP A 323 -7.93 -4.12 43.68
C ASP A 323 -6.69 -3.81 44.54
N GLY A 324 -5.82 -2.92 44.04
CA GLY A 324 -4.60 -2.48 44.73
C GLY A 324 -4.85 -1.46 45.85
N ILE A 325 -6.08 -0.96 46.00
CA ILE A 325 -6.58 -0.03 47.03
C ILE A 325 -5.97 1.38 46.99
N ASP A 326 -4.65 1.51 46.82
CA ASP A 326 -3.88 2.72 47.11
C ASP A 326 -3.04 3.26 45.95
N LEU A 327 -3.21 2.69 44.73
CA LEU A 327 -2.45 3.01 43.52
C LEU A 327 -0.95 2.65 43.59
N THR A 328 -0.54 1.76 44.49
CA THR A 328 0.85 1.26 44.56
C THR A 328 1.02 -0.13 43.93
N GLY A 329 2.25 -0.67 44.01
CA GLY A 329 2.56 -2.05 43.62
C GLY A 329 2.28 -2.43 42.15
N SER A 330 2.12 -3.74 41.92
CA SER A 330 1.76 -4.30 40.62
C SER A 330 0.83 -5.50 40.83
N ALA A 331 -0.26 -5.61 40.07
CA ALA A 331 -1.24 -6.67 40.29
C ALA A 331 -0.68 -8.06 39.92
N ILE A 332 -0.04 -8.17 38.74
CA ILE A 332 0.57 -9.40 38.25
C ILE A 332 1.99 -9.13 37.74
N THR A 333 2.97 -9.86 38.26
CA THR A 333 4.38 -9.79 37.85
C THR A 333 4.82 -11.08 37.14
N ILE A 334 5.43 -10.94 35.96
CA ILE A 334 6.00 -12.01 35.15
C ILE A 334 7.50 -11.74 34.97
N LYS A 335 8.37 -12.56 35.59
CA LYS A 335 9.83 -12.39 35.55
C LYS A 335 10.50 -13.56 34.87
N ASP A 336 11.09 -13.40 33.68
CA ASP A 336 11.81 -14.48 32.99
C ASP A 336 10.97 -15.78 32.90
N LYS A 337 9.75 -15.71 32.35
CA LYS A 337 8.80 -16.84 32.29
C LYS A 337 8.25 -17.06 30.89
N GLU A 338 7.93 -18.31 30.61
CA GLU A 338 7.33 -18.74 29.36
C GLU A 338 6.07 -19.57 29.60
N TYR A 339 5.21 -19.68 28.58
CA TYR A 339 4.00 -20.52 28.59
C TYR A 339 3.08 -20.22 29.80
N ILE A 340 2.65 -18.95 29.89
CA ILE A 340 1.69 -18.46 30.88
C ILE A 340 0.44 -17.96 30.16
N GLU A 341 -0.72 -18.33 30.69
CA GLU A 341 -2.05 -17.91 30.24
C GLU A 341 -2.75 -17.15 31.38
N ILE A 342 -3.19 -15.92 31.15
CA ILE A 342 -3.92 -15.07 32.12
C ILE A 342 -5.22 -14.61 31.47
N SER A 343 -6.36 -14.92 32.07
CA SER A 343 -7.66 -14.58 31.48
C SER A 343 -8.80 -14.31 32.47
N GLY A 344 -9.66 -13.33 32.14
CA GLY A 344 -10.96 -13.12 32.77
C GLY A 344 -11.00 -12.18 33.97
N PHE A 345 -9.97 -11.35 34.20
CA PHE A 345 -9.87 -10.48 35.38
C PHE A 345 -10.30 -9.04 35.12
N ARG A 346 -10.71 -8.34 36.17
CA ARG A 346 -10.73 -6.87 36.23
C ARG A 346 -9.65 -6.40 37.20
N ILE A 347 -8.79 -5.48 36.80
CA ILE A 347 -7.64 -5.00 37.60
C ILE A 347 -7.81 -3.51 37.85
N VAL A 348 -7.83 -3.08 39.12
CA VAL A 348 -8.07 -1.67 39.48
C VAL A 348 -7.16 -1.15 40.57
N ASN A 349 -6.92 0.16 40.58
CA ASN A 349 -6.23 0.90 41.65
C ASN A 349 -4.80 0.42 42.00
N TYR A 350 -4.02 -0.02 41.01
CA TYR A 350 -2.59 -0.34 41.16
C TYR A 350 -1.70 0.72 40.49
N SER A 351 -0.40 0.75 40.81
CA SER A 351 0.57 1.52 40.02
C SER A 351 0.82 0.88 38.66
N ARG A 352 0.84 -0.46 38.61
CA ARG A 352 0.85 -1.24 37.38
C ARG A 352 -0.17 -2.37 37.38
N GLY A 353 -0.81 -2.60 36.23
CA GLY A 353 -1.66 -3.78 36.04
C GLY A 353 -0.84 -5.05 35.91
N ILE A 354 -0.27 -5.27 34.73
CA ILE A 354 0.63 -6.41 34.45
C ILE A 354 2.04 -5.88 34.20
N TYR A 355 3.03 -6.39 34.94
CA TYR A 355 4.44 -6.02 34.82
C TYR A 355 5.28 -7.24 34.42
N CYS A 356 5.84 -7.21 33.22
CA CYS A 356 6.81 -8.17 32.74
C CYS A 356 8.19 -7.51 32.64
N ARG A 357 9.22 -8.17 33.17
CA ARG A 357 10.58 -7.63 33.17
C ARG A 357 11.66 -8.72 33.12
N TYR A 358 12.89 -8.26 32.92
CA TYR A 358 14.16 -9.02 32.82
C TYR A 358 14.42 -9.60 31.42
N THR A 359 15.10 -10.75 31.31
CA THR A 359 15.88 -11.12 30.12
C THR A 359 15.05 -11.57 28.94
N THR A 360 14.10 -12.48 29.14
CA THR A 360 13.33 -13.11 28.04
C THR A 360 12.02 -13.68 28.55
N ALA A 361 10.94 -13.50 27.79
CA ALA A 361 9.65 -14.14 28.05
C ALA A 361 8.97 -14.55 26.73
N LYS A 362 8.36 -15.74 26.71
CA LYS A 362 7.86 -16.34 25.47
C LYS A 362 6.52 -17.03 25.63
N ASN A 363 5.70 -17.03 24.58
CA ASN A 363 4.40 -17.71 24.60
C ASN A 363 3.51 -17.24 25.77
N LEU A 364 3.43 -15.92 25.95
CA LEU A 364 2.52 -15.29 26.91
C LEU A 364 1.17 -15.03 26.24
N TYR A 365 0.09 -15.44 26.89
CA TYR A 365 -1.28 -15.25 26.41
C TYR A 365 -2.06 -14.50 27.49
N ILE A 366 -2.40 -13.24 27.21
CA ILE A 366 -3.08 -12.34 28.15
C ILE A 366 -4.37 -11.88 27.48
N HIS A 367 -5.54 -12.29 27.98
CA HIS A 367 -6.79 -12.00 27.28
C HIS A 367 -8.03 -11.85 28.17
N ASP A 368 -9.11 -11.31 27.60
CA ASP A 368 -10.44 -11.18 28.23
C ASP A 368 -10.42 -10.39 29.56
N PHE A 369 -9.59 -9.34 29.64
CA PHE A 369 -9.38 -8.56 30.86
C PHE A 369 -9.91 -7.11 30.77
N GLU A 370 -10.19 -6.53 31.93
CA GLU A 370 -10.49 -5.11 32.12
C GLU A 370 -9.42 -4.47 33.02
N MET A 371 -9.00 -3.24 32.73
CA MET A 371 -8.23 -2.44 33.68
C MET A 371 -8.83 -1.04 33.86
N GLU A 372 -8.83 -0.53 35.09
CA GLU A 372 -9.38 0.79 35.40
C GLU A 372 -8.58 1.50 36.49
N ASN A 373 -8.34 2.81 36.36
CA ASN A 373 -7.68 3.64 37.37
C ASN A 373 -6.31 3.05 37.78
N ILE A 374 -5.40 2.93 36.79
CA ILE A 374 -4.02 2.47 37.01
C ILE A 374 -3.11 3.70 36.94
N ASP A 375 -2.25 3.92 37.92
CA ASP A 375 -1.49 5.17 38.00
C ASP A 375 -0.47 5.33 36.84
N ASN A 376 0.39 4.33 36.59
CA ASN A 376 1.60 4.52 35.76
C ASN A 376 1.61 3.70 34.44
N TYR A 377 1.37 2.38 34.50
CA TYR A 377 1.32 1.54 33.29
C TYR A 377 0.28 0.43 33.43
N ALA A 378 -0.69 0.32 32.51
CA ALA A 378 -1.63 -0.81 32.54
C ALA A 378 -0.91 -2.12 32.22
N ILE A 379 -0.05 -2.13 31.19
CA ILE A 379 0.85 -3.25 30.88
C ILE A 379 2.25 -2.72 30.55
N ASP A 380 3.25 -3.22 31.27
CA ASP A 380 4.65 -2.78 31.16
C ASP A 380 5.54 -3.99 30.88
N PHE A 381 6.27 -3.99 29.76
CA PHE A 381 7.21 -5.02 29.34
C PHE A 381 8.69 -4.55 29.37
N ASP A 382 9.02 -3.61 30.26
CA ASP A 382 10.37 -3.12 30.62
C ASP A 382 11.53 -4.09 30.33
N GLY A 383 12.32 -3.79 29.29
CA GLY A 383 13.56 -4.47 28.92
C GLY A 383 13.44 -5.93 28.47
N THR A 384 12.24 -6.48 28.28
CA THR A 384 12.05 -7.94 28.10
C THR A 384 12.13 -8.36 26.64
N SER A 385 13.00 -9.33 26.33
CA SER A 385 12.97 -10.01 25.03
C SER A 385 11.68 -10.84 24.89
N LEU A 386 10.62 -10.24 24.32
CA LEU A 386 9.34 -10.90 24.11
C LEU A 386 9.33 -11.69 22.82
N GLN A 387 8.85 -12.94 22.88
CA GLN A 387 8.64 -13.75 21.68
C GLN A 387 7.26 -14.41 21.71
N LYS A 388 6.52 -14.38 20.59
CA LYS A 388 5.21 -15.04 20.46
C LYS A 388 4.22 -14.66 21.57
N THR A 389 4.04 -13.36 21.80
CA THR A 389 3.18 -12.84 22.89
C THR A 389 1.88 -12.27 22.32
N ARG A 390 0.74 -12.60 22.94
CA ARG A 390 -0.59 -12.14 22.55
C ARG A 390 -1.28 -11.41 23.70
N ILE A 391 -1.79 -10.22 23.40
CA ILE A 391 -2.57 -9.38 24.31
C ILE A 391 -3.88 -9.05 23.60
N THR A 392 -4.99 -9.68 23.98
CA THR A 392 -6.24 -9.59 23.18
C THR A 392 -7.51 -9.46 24.01
N ASN A 393 -8.60 -9.01 23.39
CA ASN A 393 -9.94 -8.96 23.99
C ASN A 393 -9.97 -8.14 25.30
N PHE A 394 -9.50 -6.89 25.27
CA PHE A 394 -9.34 -6.11 26.50
C PHE A 394 -9.93 -4.71 26.46
N VAL A 395 -10.32 -4.22 27.64
CA VAL A 395 -10.76 -2.83 27.85
C VAL A 395 -9.91 -2.18 28.92
N ILE A 396 -9.35 -1.02 28.63
CA ILE A 396 -8.56 -0.22 29.57
C ILE A 396 -9.16 1.19 29.61
N ASN A 397 -9.47 1.69 30.81
CA ASN A 397 -10.03 3.03 31.04
C ASN A 397 -9.27 3.75 32.16
N ASN A 398 -9.06 5.07 32.06
CA ASN A 398 -8.37 5.86 33.09
C ASN A 398 -7.00 5.26 33.48
N ALA A 399 -6.19 4.94 32.47
CA ALA A 399 -4.88 4.34 32.66
C ALA A 399 -3.92 4.75 31.53
N PRO A 400 -2.79 5.41 31.83
CA PRO A 400 -2.37 5.84 33.17
C PRO A 400 -3.29 6.94 33.72
N LEU A 401 -3.11 7.27 35.01
CA LEU A 401 -3.64 8.50 35.64
C LEU A 401 -2.61 9.64 35.63
N ASN A 402 -1.33 9.32 35.36
CA ASN A 402 -0.23 10.25 35.20
C ASN A 402 0.30 10.28 33.75
N SER A 403 1.43 10.94 33.47
CA SER A 403 2.01 11.02 32.12
C SER A 403 2.79 9.76 31.70
N GLY A 404 2.41 8.58 32.19
CA GLY A 404 2.98 7.27 31.83
C GLY A 404 2.50 6.78 30.46
N ILE A 405 2.49 5.46 30.26
CA ILE A 405 2.04 4.84 28.99
C ILE A 405 1.07 3.70 29.29
N THR A 406 -0.03 3.56 28.54
CA THR A 406 -1.02 2.51 28.83
C THR A 406 -0.41 1.11 28.62
N ILE A 407 0.16 0.83 27.45
CA ILE A 407 0.87 -0.41 27.13
C ILE A 407 2.25 -0.06 26.58
N THR A 408 3.33 -0.51 27.23
CA THR A 408 4.71 -0.19 26.83
C THR A 408 5.62 -1.39 26.68
N HIS A 409 6.55 -1.30 25.72
CA HIS A 409 7.73 -2.16 25.60
C HIS A 409 9.00 -1.31 25.39
N PHE A 410 9.85 -1.26 26.42
CA PHE A 410 11.11 -0.49 26.43
C PHE A 410 12.34 -1.41 26.35
N ASP A 411 12.69 -1.87 25.16
CA ASP A 411 13.91 -2.66 24.95
C ASP A 411 15.03 -1.82 24.30
N TYR A 412 16.20 -1.82 24.96
CA TYR A 412 17.45 -1.21 24.51
C TYR A 412 18.63 -2.21 24.50
N ILE A 413 18.40 -3.46 24.91
CA ILE A 413 19.47 -4.39 25.33
C ILE A 413 19.28 -5.83 24.83
N SER A 414 18.08 -6.21 24.38
CA SER A 414 17.77 -7.57 23.97
C SER A 414 18.08 -7.82 22.48
N ALA A 415 18.34 -9.09 22.16
CA ALA A 415 18.87 -9.49 20.85
C ALA A 415 17.80 -9.90 19.82
N ASP A 416 16.57 -10.24 20.24
CA ASP A 416 15.49 -10.71 19.35
C ASP A 416 14.11 -10.62 20.04
N THR A 417 13.52 -9.41 20.06
CA THR A 417 12.08 -9.27 20.37
C THR A 417 11.28 -9.42 19.09
N SER A 418 10.30 -10.34 19.07
CA SER A 418 9.55 -10.66 17.87
C SER A 418 8.15 -11.25 18.11
N ASP A 419 7.30 -11.17 17.10
CA ASP A 419 6.02 -11.90 17.04
C ASP A 419 5.04 -11.52 18.16
N ILE A 420 4.64 -10.24 18.15
CA ILE A 420 3.72 -9.65 19.14
C ILE A 420 2.37 -9.34 18.48
N GLU A 421 1.28 -9.72 19.15
CA GLU A 421 -0.10 -9.42 18.73
C GLU A 421 -0.81 -8.61 19.81
N ILE A 422 -1.36 -7.45 19.44
CA ILE A 422 -2.20 -6.61 20.30
C ILE A 422 -3.52 -6.40 19.56
N GLY A 423 -4.56 -7.15 19.93
CA GLY A 423 -5.73 -7.37 19.07
C GLY A 423 -7.08 -7.25 19.78
N ASN A 424 -8.10 -6.71 19.12
CA ASN A 424 -9.47 -6.64 19.64
C ASN A 424 -9.57 -5.94 21.01
N PHE A 425 -9.47 -4.61 21.03
CA PHE A 425 -9.36 -3.86 22.29
C PHE A 425 -10.05 -2.49 22.28
N THR A 426 -10.21 -1.92 23.47
CA THR A 426 -10.61 -0.52 23.68
C THR A 426 -9.74 0.13 24.75
N ILE A 427 -9.05 1.22 24.41
CA ILE A 427 -8.30 2.07 25.36
C ILE A 427 -9.00 3.44 25.42
N THR A 428 -9.32 3.88 26.62
CA THR A 428 -10.12 5.10 26.88
C THR A 428 -9.48 5.94 27.99
N ASN A 429 -9.47 7.27 27.82
CA ASN A 429 -9.05 8.23 28.83
C ASN A 429 -7.65 7.92 29.41
N SER A 430 -6.64 7.81 28.53
CA SER A 430 -5.24 7.68 28.94
C SER A 430 -4.64 9.08 29.05
N SER A 431 -3.96 9.43 30.15
CA SER A 431 -3.31 10.74 30.27
C SER A 431 -1.94 10.85 29.59
N GLY A 432 -1.44 9.77 28.97
CA GLY A 432 -0.19 9.75 28.21
C GLY A 432 -0.33 9.07 26.85
N GLU A 433 0.71 8.38 26.41
CA GLU A 433 0.65 7.55 25.20
C GLU A 433 -0.15 6.27 25.46
N CYS A 434 -0.89 5.80 24.46
CA CYS A 434 -1.69 4.57 24.60
C CYS A 434 -0.86 3.30 24.33
N ILE A 435 -0.25 3.13 23.15
CA ILE A 435 0.70 2.01 22.90
C ILE A 435 2.07 2.57 22.47
N ASN A 436 3.12 2.32 23.25
CA ASN A 436 4.52 2.57 22.86
C ASN A 436 5.25 1.25 22.66
N TRP A 437 5.88 1.05 21.52
CA TRP A 437 6.61 -0.19 21.24
C TRP A 437 7.96 0.03 20.57
N ARG A 438 9.01 -0.61 21.10
CA ARG A 438 10.40 -0.43 20.65
C ARG A 438 11.08 -1.73 20.25
N ASN A 439 12.11 -1.64 19.39
CA ASN A 439 13.07 -2.71 19.05
C ASN A 439 12.42 -4.09 18.84
N THR A 440 11.44 -4.19 17.93
CA THR A 440 10.65 -5.42 17.75
C THR A 440 10.36 -5.72 16.29
N ARG A 441 10.51 -7.00 15.92
CA ARG A 441 10.08 -7.56 14.63
C ARG A 441 8.62 -8.01 14.68
N ARG A 442 7.80 -7.58 13.72
CA ARG A 442 6.38 -7.98 13.60
C ARG A 442 5.57 -7.74 14.88
N VAL A 443 5.47 -6.47 15.29
CA VAL A 443 4.36 -6.02 16.13
C VAL A 443 3.12 -5.94 15.25
N HIS A 444 2.01 -6.54 15.69
CA HIS A 444 0.75 -6.53 14.97
C HIS A 444 -0.34 -5.95 15.86
N ILE A 445 -0.72 -4.69 15.62
CA ILE A 445 -1.75 -3.97 16.38
C ILE A 445 -3.01 -3.91 15.52
N HIS A 446 -4.12 -4.50 15.96
CA HIS A 446 -5.32 -4.56 15.11
C HIS A 446 -6.66 -4.60 15.83
N HIS A 447 -7.72 -4.18 15.12
CA HIS A 447 -9.11 -4.25 15.59
C HIS A 447 -9.29 -3.52 16.94
N GLY A 448 -8.65 -2.35 17.08
CA GLY A 448 -8.53 -1.62 18.34
C GLY A 448 -9.23 -0.26 18.28
N THR A 449 -9.86 0.14 19.38
CA THR A 449 -10.42 1.49 19.55
C THR A 449 -9.60 2.28 20.56
N PHE A 450 -9.25 3.52 20.23
CA PHE A 450 -8.60 4.48 21.11
C PHE A 450 -9.51 5.70 21.24
N LYS A 451 -9.70 6.20 22.47
CA LYS A 451 -10.49 7.40 22.72
C LYS A 451 -9.88 8.25 23.84
N ASN A 452 -9.55 9.50 23.54
CA ASN A 452 -8.95 10.44 24.49
C ASN A 452 -7.59 9.90 25.03
N CYS A 453 -6.60 9.73 24.15
CA CYS A 453 -5.19 9.54 24.56
C CYS A 453 -4.55 10.92 24.80
N GLY A 454 -3.79 11.09 25.88
CA GLY A 454 -3.17 12.37 26.28
C GLY A 454 -1.93 12.74 25.47
N SER A 455 -1.37 11.77 24.76
CA SER A 455 -0.33 11.90 23.74
C SER A 455 -0.71 10.99 22.56
N ASP A 456 0.28 10.45 21.84
CA ASP A 456 0.09 9.52 20.72
C ASP A 456 -0.76 8.29 21.08
N ALA A 457 -1.66 7.87 20.18
CA ALA A 457 -2.39 6.61 20.37
C ALA A 457 -1.51 5.39 20.12
N ILE A 458 -0.67 5.43 19.08
CA ILE A 458 0.32 4.39 18.76
C ILE A 458 1.65 5.05 18.42
N HIS A 459 2.73 4.63 19.08
CA HIS A 459 4.09 5.11 18.83
C HIS A 459 5.04 3.91 18.66
N LEU A 460 5.54 3.71 17.43
CA LEU A 460 6.48 2.64 17.08
C LEU A 460 7.88 3.22 16.88
N LEU A 461 8.88 2.74 17.63
CA LEU A 461 10.19 3.40 17.67
C LEU A 461 11.38 2.45 17.60
N LEU A 462 12.55 2.99 17.23
CA LEU A 462 13.87 2.36 17.39
C LEU A 462 13.91 0.90 16.91
N ASN A 463 14.16 0.67 15.63
CA ASN A 463 14.28 -0.68 15.05
C ASN A 463 12.99 -1.52 15.21
N VAL A 464 11.81 -0.89 15.15
CA VAL A 464 10.55 -1.61 14.88
C VAL A 464 10.46 -1.90 13.39
N HIS A 465 10.26 -3.17 13.04
CA HIS A 465 10.30 -3.60 11.64
C HIS A 465 9.34 -4.72 11.27
N GLY A 466 8.90 -4.73 10.01
CA GLY A 466 7.90 -5.69 9.51
C GLY A 466 6.57 -5.64 10.28
N SER A 467 6.26 -4.50 10.91
CA SER A 467 5.15 -4.36 11.84
C SER A 467 3.94 -3.74 11.15
N VAL A 468 2.74 -4.13 11.61
CA VAL A 468 1.48 -3.74 10.99
C VAL A 468 0.53 -3.16 12.02
N VAL A 469 -0.05 -2.01 11.69
CA VAL A 469 -1.19 -1.41 12.35
C VAL A 469 -2.37 -1.48 11.39
N ASN A 470 -3.45 -2.19 11.72
CA ASN A 470 -4.63 -2.24 10.84
C ASN A 470 -5.98 -2.33 11.54
N ASP A 471 -6.99 -1.74 10.91
CA ASP A 471 -8.37 -1.74 11.41
C ASP A 471 -8.44 -1.17 12.84
N VAL A 472 -7.69 -0.08 13.10
CA VAL A 472 -7.78 0.68 14.35
C VAL A 472 -8.56 1.97 14.16
N HIS A 473 -9.33 2.35 15.17
CA HIS A 473 -10.17 3.55 15.21
C HIS A 473 -9.68 4.46 16.33
N ILE A 474 -9.16 5.64 15.99
CA ILE A 474 -8.54 6.58 16.93
C ILE A 474 -9.37 7.86 16.98
N GLU A 475 -9.88 8.20 18.17
CA GLU A 475 -10.61 9.43 18.44
C GLU A 475 -9.91 10.28 19.51
N ASN A 476 -9.60 11.53 19.18
CA ASN A 476 -9.02 12.54 20.08
C ASN A 476 -7.70 12.10 20.73
N THR A 477 -6.58 12.53 20.16
CA THR A 477 -5.25 12.38 20.78
C THR A 477 -4.65 13.73 21.13
N GLY A 478 -3.90 13.80 22.23
CA GLY A 478 -3.20 15.02 22.67
C GLY A 478 -1.98 15.37 21.82
N TRP A 479 -1.56 14.47 20.92
CA TRP A 479 -0.45 14.69 20.00
C TRP A 479 -0.71 14.01 18.64
N HIS A 480 0.01 12.97 18.22
CA HIS A 480 -0.24 12.27 16.95
C HIS A 480 -1.35 11.22 17.06
N GLY A 481 -1.92 10.77 15.94
CA GLY A 481 -2.68 9.53 15.90
C GLY A 481 -1.75 8.32 15.98
N ILE A 482 -0.92 8.14 14.95
CA ILE A 482 0.09 7.07 14.83
C ILE A 482 1.44 7.69 14.48
N ALA A 483 2.48 7.41 15.27
CA ALA A 483 3.84 7.86 15.05
C ALA A 483 4.80 6.69 14.78
N ILE A 484 5.69 6.83 13.79
CA ILE A 484 6.83 5.94 13.55
C ILE A 484 8.12 6.77 13.58
N HIS A 485 9.08 6.41 14.44
CA HIS A 485 10.20 7.30 14.77
C HIS A 485 11.48 6.59 15.24
N ASP A 486 12.62 6.91 14.62
CA ASP A 486 13.95 6.72 15.20
C ASP A 486 14.59 8.06 15.60
N HIS A 487 14.46 8.42 16.88
CA HIS A 487 15.07 9.62 17.47
C HIS A 487 16.60 9.57 17.52
N THR A 488 17.22 8.44 17.17
CA THR A 488 18.67 8.35 16.96
C THR A 488 19.10 8.68 15.53
N VAL A 489 18.18 9.15 14.67
CA VAL A 489 18.50 9.73 13.35
C VAL A 489 19.23 8.74 12.43
N GLY A 490 18.68 7.53 12.33
CA GLY A 490 19.16 6.46 11.45
C GLY A 490 20.12 5.46 12.12
N TYR A 491 20.37 5.54 13.43
CA TYR A 491 21.11 4.49 14.15
C TYR A 491 20.22 3.34 14.62
N HIS A 492 18.89 3.48 14.64
CA HIS A 492 17.96 2.38 14.93
C HIS A 492 16.73 2.51 14.01
N PRO A 493 16.90 2.42 12.68
CA PRO A 493 15.85 2.81 11.76
C PRO A 493 14.67 1.83 11.78
N CYS A 494 13.46 2.34 11.62
CA CYS A 494 12.25 1.54 11.52
C CYS A 494 11.98 1.18 10.05
N TYR A 495 11.79 -0.10 9.74
CA TYR A 495 11.78 -0.63 8.36
C TYR A 495 10.53 -1.45 8.05
N ASN A 496 10.00 -1.34 6.83
CA ASN A 496 9.00 -2.27 6.29
C ASN A 496 7.70 -2.30 7.13
N ASN A 497 7.29 -1.15 7.65
CA ASN A 497 6.10 -1.03 8.48
C ASN A 497 4.88 -0.64 7.65
N ARG A 498 3.69 -1.01 8.11
CA ARG A 498 2.44 -0.78 7.39
C ARG A 498 1.34 -0.26 8.31
N ILE A 499 0.73 0.84 7.92
CA ILE A 499 -0.48 1.40 8.53
C ILE A 499 -1.60 1.27 7.49
N ARG A 500 -2.70 0.58 7.80
CA ARG A 500 -3.77 0.38 6.81
C ARG A 500 -5.18 0.22 7.37
N SER A 501 -6.20 0.59 6.58
CA SER A 501 -7.61 0.44 6.97
C SER A 501 -7.95 1.09 8.32
N SER A 502 -7.19 2.11 8.72
CA SER A 502 -7.33 2.77 10.02
C SER A 502 -8.07 4.09 9.88
N TYR A 503 -8.86 4.42 10.89
CA TYR A 503 -9.53 5.71 11.02
C TYR A 503 -8.86 6.53 12.12
N VAL A 504 -8.49 7.77 11.82
CA VAL A 504 -7.96 8.74 12.79
C VAL A 504 -8.82 10.00 12.72
N TYR A 505 -9.29 10.47 13.87
CA TYR A 505 -10.10 11.66 14.01
C TYR A 505 -9.66 12.51 15.21
N GLY A 506 -9.46 13.80 14.98
CA GLY A 506 -9.26 14.78 16.05
C GLY A 506 -7.95 14.60 16.82
N ALA A 507 -6.89 14.09 16.18
CA ALA A 507 -5.54 14.23 16.71
C ALA A 507 -5.20 15.73 16.87
N GLN A 508 -4.30 16.09 17.81
CA GLN A 508 -3.93 17.49 18.04
C GLN A 508 -2.68 17.93 17.27
N HIS A 509 -1.86 17.00 16.76
CA HIS A 509 -0.70 17.29 15.94
C HIS A 509 -0.80 16.74 14.52
N ASN A 510 -0.58 15.44 14.28
CA ASN A 510 -0.66 14.81 12.95
C ASN A 510 -1.45 13.50 13.05
N ASP A 511 -2.24 13.13 12.04
CA ASP A 511 -2.93 11.82 12.08
C ASP A 511 -1.92 10.68 11.97
N ILE A 512 -0.98 10.80 11.02
CA ILE A 512 0.17 9.90 10.87
C ILE A 512 1.45 10.71 10.76
N ASP A 513 2.38 10.44 11.67
CA ASP A 513 3.72 11.05 11.72
C ASP A 513 4.80 10.01 11.41
N LEU A 514 5.59 10.26 10.36
CA LEU A 514 6.72 9.45 9.94
C LEU A 514 7.98 10.30 10.09
N HIS A 515 8.60 10.22 11.26
CA HIS A 515 9.75 11.02 11.65
C HIS A 515 11.07 10.37 11.19
N SER A 516 12.19 11.05 11.46
CA SER A 516 13.58 10.60 11.25
C SER A 516 13.77 9.09 11.44
N GLY A 517 14.47 8.48 10.49
CA GLY A 517 14.82 7.06 10.44
C GLY A 517 13.67 6.11 10.13
N THR A 518 12.60 6.60 9.51
CA THR A 518 11.53 5.77 8.93
C THR A 518 11.85 5.40 7.48
N PHE A 519 11.84 4.10 7.18
CA PHE A 519 12.20 3.55 5.87
C PHE A 519 11.20 2.49 5.39
N ASN A 520 10.91 2.47 4.09
CA ASN A 520 9.98 1.52 3.45
C ASN A 520 8.68 1.37 4.26
N THR A 521 7.88 2.44 4.30
CA THR A 521 6.63 2.46 5.08
C THR A 521 5.43 2.69 4.16
N VAL A 522 4.41 1.86 4.32
CA VAL A 522 3.16 1.96 3.55
C VAL A 522 2.05 2.51 4.43
N VAL A 523 1.38 3.55 3.96
CA VAL A 523 0.13 4.08 4.52
C VAL A 523 -0.96 3.89 3.47
N GLU A 524 -1.90 2.97 3.70
CA GLU A 524 -2.89 2.62 2.68
C GLU A 524 -4.33 2.43 3.17
N ASN A 525 -5.31 2.85 2.37
CA ASN A 525 -6.74 2.66 2.69
C ASN A 525 -7.14 3.23 4.06
N CYS A 526 -6.41 4.24 4.57
CA CYS A 526 -6.74 4.93 5.81
C CYS A 526 -7.69 6.10 5.55
N HIS A 527 -8.46 6.45 6.57
CA HIS A 527 -9.30 7.65 6.62
C HIS A 527 -8.74 8.56 7.71
N LEU A 528 -8.22 9.72 7.31
CA LEU A 528 -7.51 10.68 8.17
C LEU A 528 -8.32 11.98 8.17
N ASP A 529 -8.97 12.27 9.30
CA ASP A 529 -9.95 13.35 9.51
C ASP A 529 -9.40 14.33 10.56
N GLY A 530 -8.81 15.41 10.05
CA GLY A 530 -7.56 15.90 10.60
C GLY A 530 -7.57 16.69 11.91
N PRO A 531 -6.35 16.97 12.43
CA PRO A 531 -6.12 18.05 13.38
C PRO A 531 -6.48 19.39 12.72
N PRO A 532 -7.43 20.16 13.27
CA PRO A 532 -7.87 21.38 12.63
C PRO A 532 -6.75 22.43 12.55
N ALA A 533 -6.55 22.96 11.35
CA ALA A 533 -5.75 24.14 10.99
C ALA A 533 -4.22 24.12 11.16
N THR A 534 -3.61 23.21 11.93
CA THR A 534 -2.14 23.17 12.11
C THR A 534 -1.45 21.84 11.80
N GLY A 535 -2.22 20.75 11.64
CA GLY A 535 -1.67 19.41 11.49
C GLY A 535 -1.62 18.87 10.06
N GLN A 536 -0.83 17.83 9.87
CA GLN A 536 -0.78 17.03 8.66
C GLN A 536 -1.64 15.77 8.79
N GLY A 537 -2.27 15.32 7.70
CA GLY A 537 -2.84 13.97 7.62
C GLY A 537 -1.73 12.92 7.59
N ILE A 538 -0.78 13.06 6.67
CA ILE A 538 0.48 12.30 6.67
C ILE A 538 1.64 13.28 6.61
N TYR A 539 2.54 13.23 7.60
CA TYR A 539 3.80 13.96 7.58
C TYR A 539 4.97 12.99 7.45
N PHE A 540 5.82 13.15 6.45
CA PHE A 540 7.05 12.36 6.31
C PHE A 540 8.26 13.27 6.14
N HIS A 541 9.07 13.38 7.19
CA HIS A 541 10.04 14.47 7.30
C HIS A 541 11.39 14.02 7.86
N ASN A 542 12.36 14.93 7.84
CA ASN A 542 13.72 14.73 8.30
C ASN A 542 14.51 13.68 7.47
N LEU A 543 14.93 12.57 8.08
CA LEU A 543 15.72 11.50 7.44
C LEU A 543 14.83 10.29 7.14
N GLY A 544 14.78 9.82 5.90
CA GLY A 544 14.01 8.62 5.57
C GLY A 544 13.98 8.31 4.07
N ALA A 545 13.39 7.18 3.69
CA ALA A 545 13.09 6.88 2.30
C ALA A 545 11.98 5.83 2.12
N GLY A 546 11.36 5.76 0.95
CA GLY A 546 10.40 4.69 0.62
C GLY A 546 9.04 4.86 1.28
N LEU A 547 8.40 6.02 1.15
CA LEU A 547 6.99 6.17 1.54
C LEU A 547 6.10 5.72 0.38
N ILE A 548 5.14 4.84 0.64
CA ILE A 548 3.99 4.61 -0.24
C ILE A 548 2.71 5.03 0.48
N ALA A 549 2.21 6.22 0.17
CA ALA A 549 0.92 6.73 0.64
C ALA A 549 -0.12 6.50 -0.46
N ARG A 550 -1.04 5.54 -0.30
CA ARG A 550 -2.00 5.19 -1.37
C ARG A 550 -3.43 4.90 -0.91
N ASP A 551 -4.39 5.14 -1.79
CA ASP A 551 -5.80 4.79 -1.58
C ASP A 551 -6.42 5.41 -0.30
N ASN A 552 -5.79 6.45 0.29
CA ASN A 552 -6.26 7.08 1.52
C ASN A 552 -7.30 8.17 1.23
N ILE A 553 -8.17 8.41 2.21
CA ILE A 553 -9.05 9.58 2.26
C ILE A 553 -8.49 10.52 3.33
N ILE A 554 -8.14 11.74 2.96
CA ILE A 554 -7.49 12.71 3.86
C ILE A 554 -8.24 14.05 3.75
N HIS A 555 -8.78 14.54 4.86
CA HIS A 555 -9.52 15.80 4.84
C HIS A 555 -9.52 16.56 6.16
N ASP A 556 -9.90 17.84 6.07
CA ASP A 556 -10.07 18.77 7.19
C ASP A 556 -8.82 18.97 8.08
N THR A 557 -7.66 18.48 7.61
CA THR A 557 -6.31 18.75 8.11
C THR A 557 -5.83 20.16 7.76
N GLY A 558 -4.73 20.62 8.36
CA GLY A 558 -3.95 21.75 7.85
C GLY A 558 -3.37 21.44 6.48
N ASP A 559 -2.44 20.48 6.41
CA ASP A 559 -1.90 19.93 5.15
C ASP A 559 -2.35 18.48 4.94
N GLY A 560 -2.54 18.07 3.68
CA GLY A 560 -3.00 16.70 3.39
C GLY A 560 -1.88 15.69 3.55
N ILE A 561 -0.92 15.75 2.65
CA ILE A 561 0.33 14.98 2.72
C ILE A 561 1.48 15.98 2.56
N ASP A 562 2.34 16.12 3.56
CA ASP A 562 3.50 17.01 3.52
C ASP A 562 4.79 16.26 3.88
N GLY A 563 5.93 16.84 3.48
CA GLY A 563 7.23 16.31 3.83
C GLY A 563 8.42 17.19 3.45
N GLY A 564 9.55 16.91 4.08
CA GLY A 564 10.80 17.60 3.79
C GLY A 564 11.93 17.24 4.76
N PRO A 565 13.18 17.09 4.29
CA PRO A 565 14.33 16.87 5.16
C PRO A 565 14.78 18.16 5.86
N LEU A 566 15.42 18.01 7.03
CA LEU A 566 16.18 19.10 7.63
C LEU A 566 17.52 19.28 6.91
N SER A 567 18.21 20.38 7.25
CA SER A 567 19.52 20.69 6.69
C SER A 567 20.55 19.60 7.02
N GLY A 568 21.01 18.87 6.00
CA GLY A 568 21.99 17.78 6.14
C GLY A 568 21.37 16.37 6.12
N GLU A 569 20.06 16.26 5.95
CA GLU A 569 19.33 15.00 5.82
C GLU A 569 18.81 14.81 4.38
N PHE A 570 18.21 13.65 4.12
CA PHE A 570 17.59 13.31 2.85
C PHE A 570 16.22 12.65 3.06
N LEU A 571 15.33 12.93 2.10
CA LEU A 571 14.17 12.10 1.80
C LEU A 571 14.30 11.65 0.35
N THR A 572 14.02 10.38 0.07
CA THR A 572 14.02 9.86 -1.30
C THR A 572 12.96 8.79 -1.49
N ASP A 573 12.53 8.64 -2.72
CA ASP A 573 11.68 7.55 -3.20
C ASP A 573 10.30 7.54 -2.51
N ILE A 574 9.46 8.50 -2.89
CA ILE A 574 8.13 8.74 -2.33
C ILE A 574 7.06 8.52 -3.41
N ILE A 575 6.09 7.65 -3.14
CA ILE A 575 4.94 7.37 -4.00
C ILE A 575 3.67 7.83 -3.28
N ILE A 576 2.94 8.75 -3.89
CA ILE A 576 1.63 9.24 -3.45
C ILE A 576 0.62 8.87 -4.55
N GLU A 577 -0.12 7.77 -4.39
CA GLU A 577 -0.99 7.21 -5.44
C GLU A 577 -2.47 7.10 -5.04
N ASN A 578 -3.39 7.55 -5.90
CA ASN A 578 -4.84 7.28 -5.80
C ASN A 578 -5.50 7.76 -4.49
N ASN A 579 -4.93 8.75 -3.81
CA ASN A 579 -5.52 9.33 -2.59
C ASN A 579 -6.62 10.35 -2.95
N THR A 580 -7.63 10.47 -2.09
CA THR A 580 -8.65 11.51 -2.16
C THR A 580 -8.39 12.54 -1.06
N ILE A 581 -8.07 13.78 -1.45
CA ILE A 581 -7.58 14.83 -0.55
C ILE A 581 -8.45 16.08 -0.69
N TYR A 582 -9.03 16.59 0.40
CA TYR A 582 -9.89 17.78 0.34
C TYR A 582 -9.91 18.61 1.62
N ASN A 583 -10.40 19.85 1.52
CA ASN A 583 -10.49 20.84 2.62
C ASN A 583 -9.16 21.25 3.31
N CYS A 584 -8.01 20.78 2.84
CA CYS A 584 -6.66 21.11 3.35
C CYS A 584 -5.78 21.77 2.27
N THR A 585 -4.49 22.02 2.54
CA THR A 585 -3.59 22.62 1.52
C THR A 585 -3.35 21.73 0.29
N GLY A 586 -3.41 20.40 0.45
CA GLY A 586 -3.16 19.40 -0.59
C GLY A 586 -1.92 18.54 -0.33
N ILE A 587 -1.09 18.36 -1.37
CA ILE A 587 0.21 17.69 -1.30
C ILE A 587 1.33 18.74 -1.35
N SER A 588 2.19 18.76 -0.34
CA SER A 588 3.41 19.56 -0.31
C SER A 588 4.63 18.65 -0.16
N TRP A 589 5.77 19.10 -0.68
CA TRP A 589 7.06 18.52 -0.36
C TRP A 589 8.18 19.53 -0.60
N GLN A 590 9.12 19.73 0.33
CA GLN A 590 10.24 20.67 0.14
C GLN A 590 11.62 20.03 0.39
N GLY A 591 12.66 20.86 0.45
CA GLY A 591 14.02 20.49 0.88
C GLY A 591 14.87 19.78 -0.18
N SER A 592 15.85 19.00 0.28
CA SER A 592 16.80 18.22 -0.53
C SER A 592 16.21 16.90 -1.09
N THR A 593 14.88 16.77 -1.12
CA THR A 593 14.16 15.54 -1.49
C THR A 593 14.42 15.13 -2.94
N LYS A 594 14.46 13.82 -3.20
CA LYS A 594 14.61 13.20 -4.52
C LYS A 594 13.49 12.19 -4.79
N ASN A 595 13.27 11.87 -6.07
CA ASN A 595 12.43 10.76 -6.54
C ASN A 595 11.03 10.76 -5.93
N ILE A 596 10.12 11.60 -6.45
CA ILE A 596 8.74 11.68 -5.98
C ILE A 596 7.74 11.47 -7.11
N TRP A 597 6.81 10.54 -6.89
CA TRP A 597 5.72 10.18 -7.79
C TRP A 597 4.38 10.58 -7.20
N ILE A 598 3.63 11.41 -7.89
CA ILE A 598 2.28 11.85 -7.49
C ILE A 598 1.33 11.39 -8.58
N ILE A 599 0.55 10.33 -8.33
CA ILE A 599 -0.15 9.55 -9.35
C ILE A 599 -1.64 9.45 -9.02
N LYS A 600 -2.54 9.82 -9.95
CA LYS A 600 -4.00 9.60 -9.85
C LYS A 600 -4.72 10.14 -8.60
N ASN A 601 -4.10 11.04 -7.85
CA ASN A 601 -4.74 11.63 -6.68
C ASN A 601 -5.88 12.57 -7.10
N ARG A 602 -6.92 12.67 -6.29
CA ARG A 602 -8.05 13.57 -6.48
C ARG A 602 -8.02 14.66 -5.41
N ILE A 603 -7.71 15.88 -5.80
CA ILE A 603 -7.55 17.03 -4.89
C ILE A 603 -8.59 18.11 -5.23
N PHE A 604 -9.44 18.47 -4.27
CA PHE A 604 -10.54 19.43 -4.44
C PHE A 604 -10.80 20.25 -3.17
N ASN A 605 -11.48 21.39 -3.30
CA ASN A 605 -11.67 22.39 -2.26
C ASN A 605 -10.40 22.75 -1.45
N ALA A 606 -9.23 22.72 -2.10
CA ALA A 606 -7.97 22.95 -1.40
C ALA A 606 -7.86 24.41 -0.90
N THR A 607 -7.37 24.60 0.33
CA THR A 607 -7.18 25.93 0.94
C THR A 607 -6.06 26.71 0.26
N TYR A 608 -5.05 26.01 -0.27
CA TYR A 608 -3.95 26.61 -1.01
C TYR A 608 -4.25 26.71 -2.52
N TRP A 609 -3.64 27.70 -3.19
CA TRP A 609 -3.82 27.88 -4.64
C TRP A 609 -2.93 26.95 -5.49
N THR A 610 -1.87 26.39 -4.91
CA THR A 610 -1.03 25.36 -5.55
C THR A 610 -1.03 24.08 -4.70
N PRO A 611 -2.09 23.26 -4.76
CA PRO A 611 -2.26 22.10 -3.89
C PRO A 611 -1.40 20.89 -4.29
N VAL A 612 -0.56 21.04 -5.30
CA VAL A 612 0.64 20.20 -5.47
C VAL A 612 1.82 21.17 -5.50
N HIS A 613 2.52 21.30 -4.37
CA HIS A 613 3.66 22.20 -4.20
C HIS A 613 4.90 21.40 -3.81
N VAL A 614 5.71 21.05 -4.81
CA VAL A 614 6.85 20.14 -4.68
C VAL A 614 8.18 20.89 -4.87
N GLY A 615 9.21 20.55 -4.11
CA GLY A 615 10.54 21.15 -4.16
C GLY A 615 11.58 20.06 -4.09
N CYS A 616 11.74 19.30 -5.19
CA CYS A 616 12.48 18.04 -5.23
C CYS A 616 13.17 17.82 -6.59
N CYS A 617 14.15 16.92 -6.63
CA CYS A 617 14.73 16.41 -7.86
C CYS A 617 14.00 15.16 -8.35
N ASN A 618 13.92 14.97 -9.68
CA ASN A 618 13.27 13.81 -10.30
C ASN A 618 11.78 13.63 -9.92
N ILE A 619 11.00 14.69 -10.12
CA ILE A 619 9.55 14.69 -9.86
C ILE A 619 8.79 14.09 -11.05
N THR A 620 7.83 13.21 -10.77
CA THR A 620 6.93 12.61 -11.77
C THR A 620 5.47 12.74 -11.30
N ILE A 621 4.69 13.57 -12.00
CA ILE A 621 3.27 13.82 -11.69
C ILE A 621 2.44 13.22 -12.82
N ILE A 622 1.51 12.30 -12.52
CA ILE A 622 0.74 11.53 -13.52
C ILE A 622 -0.75 11.51 -13.20
N GLN A 623 -1.59 11.95 -14.15
CA GLN A 623 -3.05 11.75 -14.14
C GLN A 623 -3.79 12.20 -12.86
N ASN A 624 -3.38 13.29 -12.20
CA ASN A 624 -4.06 13.76 -10.98
C ASN A 624 -5.25 14.64 -11.35
N TYR A 625 -6.33 14.59 -10.58
CA TYR A 625 -7.41 15.57 -10.67
C TYR A 625 -7.14 16.69 -9.67
N ILE A 626 -7.10 17.94 -10.15
CA ILE A 626 -6.98 19.14 -9.30
C ILE A 626 -8.04 20.16 -9.71
N GLU A 627 -8.94 20.50 -8.79
CA GLU A 627 -10.07 21.40 -9.03
C GLU A 627 -9.65 22.86 -9.29
N GLY A 628 -9.41 23.21 -10.56
CA GLY A 628 -9.17 24.60 -11.00
C GLY A 628 -7.94 25.29 -10.40
N LYS A 629 -7.06 24.55 -9.72
CA LYS A 629 -5.84 25.07 -9.08
C LYS A 629 -4.59 24.83 -9.96
N ALA A 630 -3.41 24.90 -9.33
CA ALA A 630 -2.12 24.94 -10.00
C ALA A 630 -1.11 23.93 -9.44
N TYR A 631 -0.17 23.52 -10.28
CA TYR A 631 1.08 22.89 -9.83
C TYR A 631 2.10 23.98 -9.49
N ARG A 632 2.82 23.83 -8.38
CA ARG A 632 4.01 24.64 -8.07
C ARG A 632 5.20 23.72 -7.87
N ILE A 633 6.27 23.97 -8.61
CA ILE A 633 7.54 23.28 -8.42
C ILE A 633 8.65 24.29 -8.12
N ASN A 634 9.42 24.07 -7.05
CA ASN A 634 10.54 24.91 -6.63
C ASN A 634 11.88 24.17 -6.82
N SER A 635 12.97 24.90 -7.13
CA SER A 635 14.38 24.46 -6.95
C SER A 635 14.77 23.08 -7.51
N GLY A 636 14.00 22.55 -8.45
CA GLY A 636 14.03 21.14 -8.80
C GLY A 636 13.61 20.88 -10.24
N TYR A 637 13.59 19.61 -10.64
CA TYR A 637 13.27 19.23 -12.01
C TYR A 637 12.35 18.01 -12.05
N GLY A 638 11.55 17.93 -13.10
CA GLY A 638 10.62 16.84 -13.28
C GLY A 638 9.65 17.00 -14.43
N ARG A 639 8.66 16.11 -14.46
CA ARG A 639 7.68 15.99 -15.52
C ARG A 639 6.26 15.93 -14.97
N ILE A 640 5.36 16.64 -15.63
CA ILE A 640 3.91 16.53 -15.43
C ILE A 640 3.33 15.86 -16.68
N ILE A 641 2.66 14.73 -16.51
CA ILE A 641 2.08 13.91 -17.58
C ILE A 641 0.61 13.68 -17.23
N ASP A 642 -0.23 14.68 -17.50
CA ASP A 642 -1.57 14.75 -16.91
C ASP A 642 -2.72 14.65 -17.91
N ASN A 643 -3.91 14.32 -17.41
CA ASN A 643 -5.15 14.11 -18.17
C ASN A 643 -6.21 15.17 -17.81
N LEU A 644 -5.77 16.40 -17.51
CA LEU A 644 -6.62 17.48 -17.01
C LEU A 644 -7.57 18.06 -18.08
N ASP A 645 -8.82 18.29 -17.69
CA ASP A 645 -9.81 19.03 -18.45
C ASP A 645 -9.73 20.55 -18.17
N GLU A 646 -10.23 21.34 -19.12
CA GLU A 646 -10.40 22.79 -19.10
C GLU A 646 -9.13 23.64 -18.89
N ILE A 647 -8.80 24.04 -17.66
CA ILE A 647 -7.81 25.09 -17.34
C ILE A 647 -7.02 24.75 -16.08
N TYR A 648 -5.69 24.86 -16.13
CA TYR A 648 -4.81 24.81 -14.96
C TYR A 648 -3.58 25.72 -15.14
N TYR A 649 -2.72 25.79 -14.13
CA TYR A 649 -1.49 26.58 -14.15
C TYR A 649 -0.28 25.76 -13.74
N VAL A 650 0.88 26.06 -14.33
CA VAL A 650 2.17 25.47 -13.94
C VAL A 650 3.09 26.59 -13.47
N LYS A 651 3.45 26.59 -12.20
CA LYS A 651 4.32 27.59 -11.57
C LYS A 651 5.69 26.98 -11.31
N SER A 652 6.75 27.55 -11.87
CA SER A 652 8.13 27.15 -11.58
C SER A 652 8.83 28.25 -10.80
N GLY A 653 9.41 27.94 -9.64
CA GLY A 653 10.12 28.90 -8.79
C GLY A 653 11.54 28.48 -8.42
N TYR A 654 12.32 29.43 -7.90
CA TYR A 654 13.65 29.21 -7.31
C TYR A 654 14.64 28.41 -8.18
N GLY A 655 14.64 28.58 -9.51
CA GLY A 655 15.53 27.84 -10.40
C GLY A 655 14.97 26.52 -10.95
N GLY A 656 13.70 26.21 -10.69
CA GLY A 656 13.04 24.99 -11.18
C GLY A 656 12.97 24.89 -12.71
N ASN A 657 12.92 23.65 -13.21
CA ASN A 657 12.86 23.28 -14.63
C ASN A 657 11.89 22.11 -14.85
N ILE A 658 10.68 22.42 -15.36
CA ILE A 658 9.56 21.47 -15.43
C ILE A 658 9.08 21.28 -16.85
N THR A 659 9.03 20.03 -17.32
CA THR A 659 8.41 19.68 -18.60
C THR A 659 7.01 19.14 -18.38
N ALA A 660 6.00 19.92 -18.74
CA ALA A 660 4.59 19.54 -18.63
C ALA A 660 4.05 19.09 -20.00
N GLY A 661 3.24 18.04 -20.02
CA GLY A 661 2.71 17.47 -21.24
C GLY A 661 1.60 16.44 -21.04
N TYR A 662 1.15 15.86 -22.15
CA TYR A 662 0.00 14.97 -22.24
C TYR A 662 0.34 13.83 -23.20
N THR A 663 0.14 12.58 -22.79
CA THR A 663 0.35 11.39 -23.65
C THR A 663 -0.79 11.13 -24.62
N ASN A 664 -1.97 11.71 -24.36
CA ASN A 664 -3.19 11.53 -25.17
C ASN A 664 -3.21 12.35 -26.48
N GLY A 665 -2.17 13.14 -26.77
CA GLY A 665 -2.07 13.97 -27.98
C GLY A 665 -3.02 15.17 -28.02
N ARG A 666 -3.73 15.51 -26.93
CA ARG A 666 -4.61 16.71 -26.87
C ARG A 666 -3.85 17.98 -27.24
N VAL A 667 -4.53 18.88 -27.93
CA VAL A 667 -4.04 20.22 -28.22
C VAL A 667 -4.37 21.14 -27.05
N PHE A 668 -3.44 22.03 -26.74
CA PHE A 668 -3.50 22.98 -25.65
C PHE A 668 -2.78 24.27 -26.05
N SER A 669 -3.18 25.39 -25.47
CA SER A 669 -2.49 26.66 -25.57
C SER A 669 -1.92 27.03 -24.21
N ILE A 670 -0.84 27.83 -24.23
CA ILE A 670 -0.20 28.38 -23.04
C ILE A 670 -0.15 29.89 -23.15
N SER A 671 -0.40 30.60 -22.05
CA SER A 671 -0.35 32.07 -22.02
C SER A 671 0.12 32.61 -20.66
N PRO A 672 1.03 33.60 -20.63
CA PRO A 672 1.82 34.11 -21.76
C PRO A 672 2.91 33.12 -22.20
N ILE A 673 3.35 33.21 -23.45
CA ILE A 673 4.61 32.58 -23.90
C ILE A 673 5.74 33.59 -23.68
N SER A 674 6.80 33.21 -22.97
CA SER A 674 7.90 34.11 -22.61
C SER A 674 9.25 33.38 -22.64
N PRO A 675 9.89 33.25 -23.82
CA PRO A 675 11.21 32.65 -23.93
C PRO A 675 12.28 33.52 -23.24
N PRO A 676 13.34 32.93 -22.63
CA PRO A 676 13.61 31.49 -22.55
C PRO A 676 12.82 30.77 -21.44
N TYR A 677 12.15 31.49 -20.54
CA TYR A 677 11.49 30.94 -19.34
C TYR A 677 10.30 30.01 -19.65
N ILE A 678 9.64 30.16 -20.78
CA ILE A 678 8.52 29.31 -21.19
C ILE A 678 8.70 28.97 -22.68
N THR A 679 8.81 27.68 -23.00
CA THR A 679 8.91 27.22 -24.40
C THR A 679 7.54 27.15 -25.07
N ALA A 680 7.50 27.37 -26.39
CA ALA A 680 6.29 27.13 -27.17
C ALA A 680 5.94 25.63 -27.16
N PRO A 681 4.64 25.26 -27.15
CA PRO A 681 4.21 23.87 -27.05
C PRO A 681 4.53 23.11 -28.34
N LYS A 682 4.87 21.82 -28.18
CA LYS A 682 5.22 20.89 -29.26
C LYS A 682 4.44 19.61 -29.14
N TRP A 683 4.08 19.02 -30.27
CA TRP A 683 3.43 17.71 -30.38
C TRP A 683 4.36 16.74 -31.10
N TYR A 684 4.34 15.48 -30.70
CA TYR A 684 5.16 14.38 -31.22
C TYR A 684 4.30 13.10 -31.20
N PRO A 685 4.72 11.98 -31.83
CA PRO A 685 3.86 10.80 -31.99
C PRO A 685 3.23 10.25 -30.71
N ASN A 686 3.86 10.46 -29.55
CA ASN A 686 3.38 9.96 -28.25
C ASN A 686 2.91 11.07 -27.30
N GLY A 687 2.55 12.26 -27.79
CA GLY A 687 1.95 13.31 -26.95
C GLY A 687 2.22 14.76 -27.36
N GLY A 688 1.98 15.68 -26.44
CA GLY A 688 2.39 17.09 -26.55
C GLY A 688 3.03 17.59 -25.25
N TYR A 689 3.95 18.55 -25.32
CA TYR A 689 4.70 19.06 -24.17
C TYR A 689 5.16 20.51 -24.33
N PHE A 690 5.46 21.15 -23.21
CA PHE A 690 6.17 22.43 -23.09
C PHE A 690 7.05 22.41 -21.83
N THR A 691 7.95 23.39 -21.68
CA THR A 691 8.88 23.47 -20.55
C THR A 691 8.82 24.85 -19.92
N VAL A 692 8.78 24.89 -18.59
CA VAL A 692 8.84 26.10 -17.77
C VAL A 692 10.14 26.09 -16.98
N PHE A 693 10.96 27.12 -17.18
CA PHE A 693 12.20 27.39 -16.47
C PHE A 693 12.04 28.65 -15.63
N SER A 694 12.63 28.67 -14.45
CA SER A 694 12.69 29.87 -13.60
C SER A 694 14.12 30.22 -13.22
N ASN A 695 14.35 31.47 -12.82
CA ASN A 695 15.55 31.84 -12.07
C ASN A 695 15.24 31.81 -10.55
N SER A 696 16.20 32.21 -9.73
CA SER A 696 16.03 32.25 -8.27
C SER A 696 15.08 33.37 -7.77
N SER A 697 14.75 34.36 -8.61
CA SER A 697 14.10 35.61 -8.20
C SER A 697 12.63 35.70 -8.60
N TYR A 698 11.84 36.40 -7.81
CA TYR A 698 10.43 36.72 -8.11
C TYR A 698 10.35 37.87 -9.15
N PRO A 699 9.33 37.94 -10.04
CA PRO A 699 8.19 37.04 -10.20
C PRO A 699 8.51 35.75 -10.97
N TRP A 700 7.88 34.67 -10.53
CA TRP A 700 8.04 33.34 -11.12
C TRP A 700 7.04 33.08 -12.26
N PRO A 701 7.49 32.45 -13.37
CA PRO A 701 6.61 32.11 -14.49
C PRO A 701 5.49 31.18 -14.05
N THR A 702 4.27 31.58 -14.38
CA THR A 702 3.02 30.89 -14.03
C THR A 702 2.08 30.86 -15.25
N PRO A 703 2.46 30.23 -16.38
CA PRO A 703 1.58 30.10 -17.54
C PRO A 703 0.25 29.45 -17.18
N LYS A 704 -0.83 30.05 -17.66
CA LYS A 704 -2.14 29.40 -17.80
C LYS A 704 -2.04 28.42 -18.96
N VAL A 705 -2.47 27.19 -18.72
CA VAL A 705 -2.67 26.16 -19.75
C VAL A 705 -4.17 26.03 -20.03
N THR A 706 -4.55 25.85 -21.29
CA THR A 706 -5.94 25.64 -21.69
C THR A 706 -6.00 24.53 -22.72
N THR A 707 -6.65 23.43 -22.38
CA THR A 707 -6.83 22.27 -23.26
C THR A 707 -8.03 22.48 -24.18
N TYR A 708 -8.02 21.81 -25.32
CA TYR A 708 -9.12 21.84 -26.28
C TYR A 708 -9.60 20.41 -26.58
N THR A 709 -10.86 20.27 -26.99
CA THR A 709 -11.46 18.99 -27.43
C THR A 709 -10.98 18.62 -28.84
N MET A 710 -9.66 18.55 -29.00
CA MET A 710 -8.95 18.30 -30.25
C MET A 710 -7.62 17.61 -29.94
N THR A 711 -7.19 16.68 -30.79
CA THR A 711 -5.84 16.09 -30.76
C THR A 711 -5.05 16.49 -32.00
N ALA A 712 -3.72 16.39 -31.89
CA ALA A 712 -2.80 16.49 -33.01
C ALA A 712 -1.71 15.43 -32.83
N VAL A 713 -1.74 14.39 -33.65
CA VAL A 713 -0.78 13.26 -33.60
C VAL A 713 0.08 13.28 -34.87
N PRO A 714 1.33 13.76 -34.79
CA PRO A 714 2.28 13.72 -35.89
C PRO A 714 2.81 12.29 -36.13
N ALA A 715 3.11 11.93 -37.37
CA ALA A 715 3.60 10.59 -37.73
C ALA A 715 5.05 10.30 -37.29
N SER A 716 5.84 11.36 -37.06
CA SER A 716 7.24 11.33 -36.63
C SER A 716 7.60 12.68 -35.96
N GLY A 717 8.87 12.95 -35.64
CA GLY A 717 9.35 14.31 -35.36
C GLY A 717 8.57 15.16 -34.34
N ASN A 718 8.55 16.49 -34.58
CA ASN A 718 7.80 17.45 -33.78
C ASN A 718 6.93 18.35 -34.69
N ALA A 719 5.73 18.67 -34.21
CA ALA A 719 4.87 19.70 -34.75
C ALA A 719 4.63 20.83 -33.74
N THR A 720 4.34 22.04 -34.21
CA THR A 720 3.84 23.16 -33.40
C THR A 720 2.42 23.50 -33.85
N ILE A 721 1.48 23.61 -32.90
CA ILE A 721 0.10 24.00 -33.15
C ILE A 721 -0.21 25.26 -32.33
N THR A 722 -0.76 26.28 -32.99
CA THR A 722 -1.22 27.54 -32.39
C THR A 722 -2.71 27.68 -32.61
N ILE A 723 -3.50 27.62 -31.54
CA ILE A 723 -4.94 27.86 -31.59
C ILE A 723 -5.21 29.37 -31.60
N HIS A 724 -5.95 29.85 -32.61
CA HIS A 724 -6.42 31.24 -32.72
C HIS A 724 -7.89 31.39 -32.32
N LYS A 725 -8.69 30.32 -32.49
CA LYS A 725 -10.10 30.26 -32.10
C LYS A 725 -10.51 28.80 -31.88
N PHE A 726 -11.23 28.53 -30.81
CA PHE A 726 -11.90 27.24 -30.58
C PHE A 726 -13.21 27.52 -29.83
N ASN A 727 -14.32 27.57 -30.56
CA ASN A 727 -15.67 27.72 -30.01
C ASN A 727 -16.65 27.01 -30.95
N THR A 728 -17.00 25.77 -30.60
CA THR A 728 -17.88 24.91 -31.39
C THR A 728 -19.36 25.21 -31.20
N SER A 729 -19.72 26.07 -30.23
CA SER A 729 -21.08 26.49 -29.92
C SER A 729 -21.58 27.67 -30.77
N LEU A 730 -20.76 28.20 -31.69
CA LEU A 730 -21.15 29.32 -32.54
C LEU A 730 -22.18 28.91 -33.61
N PRO A 731 -22.98 29.85 -34.15
CA PRO A 731 -23.94 29.59 -35.21
C PRO A 731 -23.32 29.02 -36.50
N GLN A 732 -24.17 28.43 -37.34
CA GLN A 732 -23.76 27.88 -38.63
C GLN A 732 -23.13 28.97 -39.53
N GLY A 733 -22.09 28.59 -40.29
CA GLY A 733 -21.35 29.50 -41.19
C GLY A 733 -20.23 30.30 -40.53
N GLU A 734 -20.20 30.39 -39.19
CA GLU A 734 -19.07 30.97 -38.44
C GLU A 734 -17.81 30.10 -38.50
N ILE A 735 -16.65 30.73 -38.28
CA ILE A 735 -15.42 29.96 -37.99
C ILE A 735 -15.53 29.42 -36.57
N LEU A 736 -15.69 28.12 -36.42
CA LEU A 736 -15.76 27.44 -35.12
C LEU A 736 -14.35 27.24 -34.54
N VAL A 737 -13.47 26.71 -35.38
CA VAL A 737 -12.06 26.42 -35.03
C VAL A 737 -11.14 27.10 -36.04
N ASN A 738 -10.09 27.75 -35.56
CA ASN A 738 -9.01 28.35 -36.35
C ASN A 738 -7.67 28.03 -35.68
N PHE A 739 -6.75 27.40 -36.41
CA PHE A 739 -5.42 27.08 -35.90
C PHE A 739 -4.36 27.11 -37.00
N THR A 740 -3.12 27.42 -36.61
CA THR A 740 -1.95 27.24 -37.45
C THR A 740 -1.16 26.02 -36.98
N THR A 741 -0.61 25.25 -37.91
CA THR A 741 0.26 24.10 -37.63
C THR A 741 1.54 24.16 -38.47
N ASN A 742 2.66 23.70 -37.94
CA ASN A 742 3.92 23.54 -38.66
C ASN A 742 4.67 22.28 -38.19
N THR A 743 5.49 21.69 -39.06
CA THR A 743 6.12 20.37 -38.91
C THR A 743 7.62 20.49 -39.13
N THR A 744 8.47 19.99 -38.23
CA THR A 744 9.93 20.18 -38.34
C THR A 744 10.62 19.23 -39.33
N ASP A 745 10.12 18.01 -39.46
CA ASP A 745 10.58 16.98 -40.41
C ASP A 745 9.62 16.83 -41.61
N GLY A 746 8.58 17.65 -41.67
CA GLY A 746 7.62 17.71 -42.78
C GLY A 746 6.43 16.76 -42.68
N ASN A 747 6.47 15.83 -41.73
CA ASN A 747 5.52 14.75 -41.52
C ASN A 747 4.01 15.08 -41.62
N ASN A 748 3.21 14.06 -41.92
CA ASN A 748 1.76 14.14 -41.77
C ASN A 748 1.35 14.25 -40.28
N ILE A 749 0.30 15.03 -40.00
CA ILE A 749 -0.36 15.11 -38.69
C ILE A 749 -1.82 14.69 -38.85
N VAL A 750 -2.29 13.78 -38.00
CA VAL A 750 -3.72 13.47 -37.86
C VAL A 750 -4.33 14.40 -36.81
N PHE A 751 -5.47 15.02 -37.17
CA PHE A 751 -6.26 15.87 -36.30
C PHE A 751 -7.64 15.25 -36.10
N ASP A 752 -7.99 15.01 -34.83
CA ASP A 752 -9.35 14.70 -34.41
C ASP A 752 -9.93 15.92 -33.69
N VAL A 753 -11.20 16.25 -33.96
CA VAL A 753 -11.90 17.39 -33.34
C VAL A 753 -13.26 16.92 -32.85
N TRP A 754 -13.56 17.18 -31.58
CA TRP A 754 -14.80 16.84 -30.88
C TRP A 754 -15.53 18.11 -30.39
N GLY A 755 -16.75 17.92 -29.89
CA GLY A 755 -17.60 19.00 -29.37
C GLY A 755 -18.37 19.74 -30.47
N LEU A 756 -18.38 19.21 -31.70
CA LEU A 756 -19.20 19.70 -32.80
C LEU A 756 -20.64 19.15 -32.68
N LYS A 757 -21.58 19.64 -33.49
CA LYS A 757 -22.94 19.06 -33.54
C LYS A 757 -22.87 17.68 -34.19
N PRO A 758 -23.53 16.64 -33.64
CA PRO A 758 -23.59 15.31 -34.28
C PRO A 758 -24.32 15.35 -35.63
N TYR A 759 -23.83 14.62 -36.63
CA TYR A 759 -24.41 14.50 -37.97
C TYR A 759 -24.52 15.80 -38.81
N HIS A 760 -23.69 16.80 -38.53
CA HIS A 760 -23.59 18.03 -39.33
C HIS A 760 -22.33 18.03 -40.22
N TYR A 761 -22.34 18.76 -41.33
CA TYR A 761 -21.16 18.91 -42.16
C TYR A 761 -20.26 20.06 -41.70
N TYR A 762 -18.97 19.81 -41.79
CA TYR A 762 -17.91 20.76 -41.49
C TYR A 762 -17.00 20.92 -42.71
N LEU A 763 -16.96 22.13 -43.26
CA LEU A 763 -16.00 22.53 -44.28
C LEU A 763 -14.69 22.90 -43.59
N ILE A 764 -13.65 22.11 -43.85
CA ILE A 764 -12.27 22.44 -43.49
C ILE A 764 -11.65 23.18 -44.68
N LYS A 765 -11.08 24.36 -44.38
CA LYS A 765 -10.25 25.13 -45.32
C LYS A 765 -8.79 25.05 -44.90
N LYS A 766 -7.88 24.91 -45.87
CA LYS A 766 -6.41 24.95 -45.72
C LYS A 766 -5.90 26.19 -46.44
N ASP A 767 -5.22 27.08 -45.72
CA ASP A 767 -4.75 28.39 -46.20
C ASP A 767 -5.87 29.24 -46.87
N GLY A 768 -7.09 29.14 -46.34
CA GLY A 768 -8.29 29.83 -46.86
C GLY A 768 -9.02 29.13 -48.02
N ALA A 769 -8.31 28.28 -48.78
CA ALA A 769 -8.89 27.45 -49.84
C ALA A 769 -9.73 26.30 -49.25
N ASN A 770 -10.80 25.90 -49.94
CA ASN A 770 -11.60 24.73 -49.53
C ASN A 770 -10.73 23.47 -49.65
N PHE A 771 -10.61 22.70 -48.56
CA PHE A 771 -9.73 21.53 -48.52
C PHE A 771 -10.52 20.22 -48.50
N ILE A 772 -11.41 20.04 -47.53
CA ILE A 772 -12.27 18.86 -47.43
C ILE A 772 -13.53 19.18 -46.63
N THR A 773 -14.64 18.51 -46.96
CA THR A 773 -15.87 18.53 -46.15
C THR A 773 -15.97 17.21 -45.40
N LYS A 774 -16.29 17.24 -44.10
CA LYS A 774 -16.45 16.07 -43.23
C LYS A 774 -17.82 16.09 -42.57
N LEU A 775 -18.52 14.95 -42.59
CA LEU A 775 -19.70 14.72 -41.76
C LEU A 775 -19.22 14.35 -40.34
N SER A 776 -19.76 14.99 -39.31
CA SER A 776 -19.53 14.56 -37.93
C SER A 776 -20.31 13.29 -37.61
N ASN A 777 -19.72 12.43 -36.79
CA ASN A 777 -20.40 11.22 -36.32
C ASN A 777 -21.40 11.52 -35.17
N ALA A 778 -21.94 10.47 -34.56
CA ALA A 778 -22.88 10.53 -33.45
C ALA A 778 -22.38 11.30 -32.20
N SER A 779 -21.06 11.39 -31.98
CA SER A 779 -20.46 12.10 -30.84
C SER A 779 -19.95 13.51 -31.21
N GLY A 780 -20.29 14.02 -32.40
CA GLY A 780 -19.82 15.34 -32.83
C GLY A 780 -18.32 15.36 -33.15
N HIS A 781 -17.78 14.23 -33.64
CA HIS A 781 -16.37 14.08 -33.99
C HIS A 781 -16.13 14.08 -35.50
N ILE A 782 -15.04 14.74 -35.91
CA ILE A 782 -14.47 14.67 -37.27
C ILE A 782 -12.96 14.40 -37.20
N GLN A 783 -12.44 13.65 -38.18
CA GLN A 783 -11.00 13.44 -38.37
C GLN A 783 -10.55 13.89 -39.77
N PHE A 784 -9.42 14.59 -39.83
CA PHE A 784 -8.70 14.93 -41.06
C PHE A 784 -7.19 14.98 -40.79
N ASN A 785 -6.38 15.24 -41.82
CA ASN A 785 -4.93 15.30 -41.68
C ASN A 785 -4.33 16.45 -42.51
N ASN A 786 -3.05 16.77 -42.29
CA ASN A 786 -2.38 17.84 -43.03
C ASN A 786 -2.01 17.42 -44.47
N SER A 787 -1.66 16.14 -44.70
CA SER A 787 -1.11 15.65 -45.97
C SER A 787 0.12 16.44 -46.46
N GLU A 788 0.87 17.09 -45.54
CA GLU A 788 2.13 17.80 -45.82
C GLU A 788 1.97 19.15 -46.59
N TRP A 789 2.92 20.09 -46.67
CA TRP A 789 4.19 20.39 -45.95
C TRP A 789 4.13 21.88 -45.48
N SER A 790 5.11 22.36 -44.69
CA SER A 790 5.29 23.74 -44.19
C SER A 790 4.17 24.32 -43.31
N THR A 791 4.30 25.57 -42.84
CA THR A 791 3.29 26.21 -41.96
C THR A 791 1.95 26.37 -42.68
N LYS A 792 0.88 25.82 -42.09
CA LYS A 792 -0.49 25.83 -42.64
C LYS A 792 -1.49 26.37 -41.66
N THR A 793 -2.51 27.09 -42.16
CA THR A 793 -3.63 27.55 -41.34
C THR A 793 -4.91 26.84 -41.74
N PHE A 794 -5.58 26.25 -40.75
CA PHE A 794 -6.83 25.52 -40.91
C PHE A 794 -7.98 26.28 -40.26
N THR A 795 -9.12 26.34 -40.96
CA THR A 795 -10.38 26.81 -40.38
C THR A 795 -11.49 25.79 -40.60
N ILE A 796 -12.32 25.59 -39.58
CA ILE A 796 -13.44 24.65 -39.58
C ILE A 796 -14.74 25.45 -39.44
N LYS A 797 -15.66 25.27 -40.38
CA LYS A 797 -16.98 25.92 -40.39
C LYS A 797 -18.09 24.89 -40.53
N GLU A 798 -19.16 25.01 -39.76
CA GLU A 798 -20.40 24.30 -40.04
C GLU A 798 -20.98 24.79 -41.38
N THR A 799 -21.38 23.86 -42.23
CA THR A 799 -21.94 24.11 -43.57
C THR A 799 -23.15 23.20 -43.80
N ASN A 800 -24.02 23.56 -44.74
CA ASN A 800 -25.06 22.62 -45.21
C ASN A 800 -24.43 21.38 -45.86
N GLY A 801 -23.22 21.51 -46.41
CA GLY A 801 -22.59 20.47 -47.22
C GLY A 801 -23.44 20.11 -48.44
N ALA A 802 -23.25 18.89 -48.95
CA ALA A 802 -24.16 18.32 -49.93
C ALA A 802 -25.39 17.78 -49.19
N ILE A 803 -26.55 18.39 -49.40
CA ILE A 803 -27.83 17.90 -48.87
C ILE A 803 -28.67 17.26 -49.96
N GLY A 804 -29.49 16.29 -49.59
CA GLY A 804 -30.60 15.78 -50.39
C GLY A 804 -31.87 15.69 -49.55
N THR A 805 -32.93 15.14 -50.14
CA THR A 805 -34.21 14.98 -49.46
C THR A 805 -34.62 13.51 -49.48
N ILE A 806 -35.09 12.96 -48.36
CA ILE A 806 -35.90 11.75 -48.37
C ILE A 806 -37.35 12.18 -48.25
N SER A 807 -38.18 11.82 -49.23
CA SER A 807 -39.62 11.99 -49.14
C SER A 807 -40.33 10.68 -49.45
N GLY A 808 -41.61 10.59 -49.13
CA GLY A 808 -42.41 9.44 -49.47
C GLY A 808 -43.75 9.48 -48.77
N ARG A 809 -44.50 8.40 -48.90
CA ARG A 809 -45.83 8.24 -48.34
C ARG A 809 -45.86 7.06 -47.37
N VAL A 810 -46.51 7.25 -46.22
CA VAL A 810 -46.82 6.19 -45.26
C VAL A 810 -48.29 5.81 -45.43
N THR A 811 -48.55 4.54 -45.74
CA THR A 811 -49.89 4.00 -45.92
C THR A 811 -50.15 2.81 -45.00
N ASP A 812 -51.42 2.43 -44.85
CA ASP A 812 -51.80 1.13 -44.29
C ASP A 812 -51.80 0.04 -45.38
N THR A 813 -52.12 -1.19 -45.01
CA THR A 813 -52.24 -2.34 -45.92
C THR A 813 -53.41 -2.26 -46.90
N THR A 814 -54.32 -1.29 -46.76
CA THR A 814 -55.40 -1.00 -47.73
C THR A 814 -54.98 0.06 -48.76
N GLY A 815 -53.85 0.73 -48.55
CA GLY A 815 -53.36 1.85 -49.36
C GLY A 815 -53.86 3.22 -48.90
N ALA A 816 -54.63 3.28 -47.80
CA ALA A 816 -55.08 4.52 -47.20
C ALA A 816 -53.88 5.26 -46.56
N PRO A 817 -53.84 6.61 -46.62
CA PRO A 817 -52.77 7.38 -46.00
C PRO A 817 -52.83 7.30 -44.47
N ILE A 818 -51.67 7.17 -43.82
CA ILE A 818 -51.57 7.30 -42.36
C ILE A 818 -51.13 8.73 -42.04
N GLN A 819 -52.07 9.56 -41.60
CA GLN A 819 -51.80 10.91 -41.10
C GLN A 819 -51.08 10.87 -39.75
N GLY A 820 -50.08 11.73 -39.56
CA GLY A 820 -49.36 11.88 -38.30
C GLY A 820 -48.51 10.67 -37.89
N ALA A 821 -48.01 9.88 -38.84
CA ALA A 821 -46.95 8.91 -38.62
C ALA A 821 -45.61 9.64 -38.52
N VAL A 822 -44.78 9.24 -37.55
CA VAL A 822 -43.44 9.80 -37.37
C VAL A 822 -42.47 8.99 -38.21
N VAL A 823 -41.80 9.65 -39.15
CA VAL A 823 -40.70 9.10 -39.93
C VAL A 823 -39.40 9.72 -39.44
N SER A 824 -38.43 8.90 -39.05
CA SER A 824 -37.19 9.37 -38.42
C SER A 824 -35.94 8.61 -38.87
N THR A 825 -34.79 9.29 -38.81
CA THR A 825 -33.45 8.72 -39.04
C THR A 825 -32.37 9.63 -38.44
N ASN A 826 -31.37 9.05 -37.77
CA ASN A 826 -30.16 9.74 -37.29
C ASN A 826 -30.37 11.14 -36.65
N GLY A 827 -31.40 11.29 -35.79
CA GLY A 827 -31.76 12.55 -35.11
C GLY A 827 -32.70 13.49 -35.88
N TYR A 828 -32.91 13.26 -37.17
CA TYR A 828 -33.88 13.96 -38.00
C TYR A 828 -35.25 13.26 -37.98
N SER A 829 -36.33 14.02 -38.11
CA SER A 829 -37.68 13.46 -38.27
C SER A 829 -38.62 14.38 -39.03
N ASN A 830 -39.68 13.80 -39.58
CA ASN A 830 -40.84 14.51 -40.11
C ASN A 830 -42.11 13.71 -39.76
N THR A 831 -43.24 14.39 -39.70
CA THR A 831 -44.54 13.79 -39.36
C THR A 831 -45.46 13.89 -40.57
N THR A 832 -46.12 12.81 -40.95
CA THR A 832 -46.89 12.77 -42.20
C THR A 832 -48.12 13.67 -42.19
N ASP A 833 -48.39 14.28 -43.35
CA ASP A 833 -49.60 15.06 -43.61
C ASP A 833 -50.87 14.18 -43.75
N ASP A 834 -52.02 14.81 -43.96
CA ASP A 834 -53.33 14.21 -44.19
C ASP A 834 -53.38 13.28 -45.41
N SER A 835 -52.46 13.48 -46.37
CA SER A 835 -52.27 12.65 -47.54
C SER A 835 -51.23 11.53 -47.32
N GLY A 836 -50.68 11.42 -46.11
CA GLY A 836 -49.68 10.43 -45.70
C GLY A 836 -48.25 10.77 -46.12
N ASN A 837 -48.00 11.95 -46.69
CA ASN A 837 -46.68 12.32 -47.21
C ASN A 837 -45.77 12.85 -46.11
N TYR A 838 -44.47 12.58 -46.21
CA TYR A 838 -43.43 13.18 -45.38
C TYR A 838 -42.25 13.64 -46.24
N SER A 839 -41.45 14.56 -45.70
CA SER A 839 -40.20 15.03 -46.31
C SER A 839 -39.16 15.40 -45.25
N ILE A 840 -37.94 14.86 -45.37
CA ILE A 840 -36.80 15.12 -44.48
C ILE A 840 -35.61 15.53 -45.35
N THR A 841 -35.14 16.77 -45.21
CA THR A 841 -33.85 17.19 -45.79
C THR A 841 -32.72 16.65 -44.91
N LEU A 842 -31.74 15.98 -45.54
CA LEU A 842 -30.67 15.25 -44.88
C LEU A 842 -29.31 15.52 -45.55
N PRO A 843 -28.20 15.39 -44.82
CA PRO A 843 -26.87 15.19 -45.40
C PRO A 843 -26.86 14.06 -46.44
N THR A 844 -25.94 14.08 -47.43
CA THR A 844 -25.73 12.93 -48.31
C THR A 844 -25.07 11.75 -47.58
N GLY A 845 -25.52 10.53 -47.91
CA GLY A 845 -25.07 9.31 -47.26
C GLY A 845 -26.16 8.24 -47.18
N ASN A 846 -25.83 7.13 -46.52
CA ASN A 846 -26.73 5.99 -46.35
C ASN A 846 -27.41 6.05 -44.96
N TYR A 847 -28.74 5.92 -44.97
CA TYR A 847 -29.60 6.05 -43.80
C TYR A 847 -30.49 4.81 -43.62
N THR A 848 -30.76 4.45 -42.37
CA THR A 848 -31.91 3.59 -42.03
C THR A 848 -33.04 4.50 -41.58
N VAL A 849 -34.11 4.56 -42.38
CA VAL A 849 -35.29 5.39 -42.14
C VAL A 849 -36.38 4.52 -41.54
N THR A 850 -37.02 4.97 -40.46
CA THR A 850 -38.08 4.22 -39.77
C THR A 850 -39.37 5.02 -39.73
N ALA A 851 -40.47 4.41 -40.17
CA ALA A 851 -41.82 4.97 -40.03
C ALA A 851 -42.57 4.27 -38.88
N SER A 852 -43.27 5.05 -38.05
CA SER A 852 -43.96 4.57 -36.87
C SER A 852 -45.25 5.35 -36.58
N LYS A 853 -46.27 4.67 -36.05
CA LYS A 853 -47.55 5.26 -35.62
C LYS A 853 -48.16 4.40 -34.52
N THR A 854 -48.67 5.01 -33.46
CA THR A 854 -49.41 4.29 -32.41
C THR A 854 -50.59 3.53 -33.02
N GLY A 855 -50.72 2.24 -32.69
CA GLY A 855 -51.71 1.33 -33.29
C GLY A 855 -51.23 0.60 -34.55
N TYR A 856 -49.99 0.84 -35.01
CA TYR A 856 -49.37 0.16 -36.15
C TYR A 856 -48.00 -0.42 -35.77
N GLN A 857 -47.57 -1.48 -36.46
CA GLN A 857 -46.20 -1.98 -36.37
C GLN A 857 -45.28 -1.06 -37.18
N SER A 858 -44.14 -0.66 -36.59
CA SER A 858 -43.14 0.18 -37.26
C SER A 858 -42.38 -0.58 -38.34
N GLN A 859 -42.00 0.11 -39.42
CA GLN A 859 -41.20 -0.45 -40.51
C GLN A 859 -39.94 0.40 -40.74
N SER A 860 -38.79 -0.25 -40.94
CA SER A 860 -37.51 0.39 -41.28
C SER A 860 -37.06 0.00 -42.69
N LYS A 861 -36.42 0.94 -43.41
CA LYS A 861 -35.85 0.74 -44.75
C LYS A 861 -34.52 1.48 -44.89
N SER A 862 -33.59 0.93 -45.65
CA SER A 862 -32.34 1.62 -46.01
C SER A 862 -32.55 2.54 -47.22
N ALA A 863 -31.91 3.71 -47.23
CA ALA A 863 -32.00 4.70 -48.29
C ALA A 863 -30.70 5.49 -48.45
N GLU A 864 -30.28 5.73 -49.68
CA GLU A 864 -29.12 6.57 -50.01
C GLU A 864 -29.58 7.98 -50.41
N VAL A 865 -29.00 9.01 -49.80
CA VAL A 865 -29.28 10.42 -50.08
C VAL A 865 -28.19 11.00 -50.96
N PHE A 866 -28.57 11.52 -52.12
CA PHE A 866 -27.67 12.13 -53.10
C PHE A 866 -27.84 13.65 -53.15
N GLU A 867 -26.77 14.36 -53.54
CA GLU A 867 -26.73 15.82 -53.53
C GLU A 867 -27.78 16.44 -54.45
N ASN A 868 -28.59 17.35 -53.90
CA ASN A 868 -29.70 18.04 -54.57
C ASN A 868 -30.70 17.09 -55.25
N ARG A 869 -30.81 15.83 -54.79
CA ARG A 869 -31.82 14.87 -55.25
C ARG A 869 -32.81 14.54 -54.14
N THR A 870 -33.98 14.08 -54.57
CA THR A 870 -34.97 13.46 -53.69
C THR A 870 -34.92 11.95 -53.87
N THR A 871 -34.69 11.21 -52.79
CA THR A 871 -34.78 9.75 -52.74
C THR A 871 -36.15 9.38 -52.18
N GLU A 872 -36.96 8.66 -52.97
CA GLU A 872 -38.30 8.26 -52.53
C GLU A 872 -38.24 7.00 -51.65
N VAL A 873 -38.89 7.04 -50.48
CA VAL A 873 -39.00 5.90 -49.56
C VAL A 873 -40.43 5.81 -49.02
N ASN A 874 -41.26 4.98 -49.67
CA ASN A 874 -42.63 4.74 -49.21
C ASN A 874 -42.67 3.65 -48.13
N PHE A 875 -43.58 3.75 -47.17
CA PHE A 875 -43.79 2.77 -46.09
C PHE A 875 -45.23 2.25 -46.09
N THR A 876 -45.39 0.99 -45.70
CA THR A 876 -46.71 0.37 -45.55
C THR A 876 -46.77 -0.31 -44.19
N LEU A 877 -47.49 0.29 -43.25
CA LEU A 877 -47.56 -0.18 -41.86
C LEU A 877 -48.79 -1.07 -41.66
N THR A 878 -48.61 -2.19 -40.97
CA THR A 878 -49.69 -3.09 -40.55
C THR A 878 -50.30 -2.60 -39.24
N VAL A 879 -51.62 -2.72 -39.07
CA VAL A 879 -52.27 -2.47 -37.77
C VAL A 879 -51.71 -3.46 -36.75
N ALA A 880 -51.26 -2.94 -35.60
CA ALA A 880 -50.72 -3.77 -34.53
C ALA A 880 -51.87 -4.52 -33.84
N THR A 881 -51.90 -5.85 -34.02
CA THR A 881 -52.86 -6.70 -33.31
C THR A 881 -52.61 -6.64 -31.80
N THR A 882 -53.57 -6.11 -31.06
CA THR A 882 -53.52 -6.04 -29.60
C THR A 882 -53.69 -7.45 -29.01
N THR A 883 -52.59 -8.12 -28.72
CA THR A 883 -52.63 -9.37 -27.93
C THR A 883 -52.93 -9.00 -26.48
N THR A 884 -54.21 -9.06 -26.11
CA THR A 884 -54.64 -8.91 -24.71
C THR A 884 -54.25 -10.15 -23.92
N THR A 885 -53.02 -10.19 -23.40
CA THR A 885 -52.57 -11.27 -22.51
C THR A 885 -53.13 -11.04 -21.11
N THR A 886 -54.36 -11.51 -20.87
CA THR A 886 -54.89 -11.72 -19.51
C THR A 886 -54.21 -12.91 -18.83
N THR A 887 -54.29 -12.96 -17.49
CA THR A 887 -53.76 -14.00 -16.55
C THR A 887 -52.27 -13.89 -16.21
N SER A 888 -51.84 -14.12 -14.97
CA SER A 888 -52.58 -14.21 -13.68
C SER A 888 -51.61 -14.05 -12.51
N THR A 889 -52.15 -13.73 -11.32
CA THR A 889 -51.41 -13.66 -10.05
C THR A 889 -50.84 -15.01 -9.60
N SER A 890 -49.56 -15.03 -9.26
CA SER A 890 -48.97 -15.79 -8.15
C SER A 890 -47.66 -15.13 -7.73
#